data_AF-A0A851NQT5-F1
#
_entry.id   AF-A0A851NQT5-F1
#
_cell.length_a   1.000
_cell.length_b   1.000
_cell.length_c   1.000
_cell.angle_alpha   90.00
_cell.angle_beta   90.00
_cell.angle_gamma   90.00
#
_symmetry.space_group_name_H-M   'P 1'
#
loop_
_entity.id
_entity.type
_entity.pdbx_description
1 polymer ?
#
loop_
_entity_poly.entity_id
_entity_poly.type
_entity_poly.pdbx_seq_one_letter_code
_entity_poly.pdbx_strand_id
1 'polypeptide(L)'
;SRQSKLAAAKKKLKEYQQKNSPGATAGAKKKRKTKEGSRPETPTNEDRQSPENIQNILKVLVSDLNRSNGVAIPSLDKRKAYFDSDVAPRNADPLAADVPVLSNSNSLPSCGSVLPAPGSMQLTQIHEAEDHKNALDENRSLSSTESLRQLSEQLNGLVSQSTSYVNGESAISSTNIKEMETRYQELAVALDSSNLTNKQLITKIEELKQQNQEAVNQLEKEKKEFEQKFSKEQAALREQLQVHIQTIGILVSEKSELQTALGHTQQAARQKSGEAEDLAARLQSSRQRVSELERTLSSISMQQKQSEKHNKELVKERDNLKLELYKQSKGSEEIKQQNSELSEKLRSLVSENSAMKLDMEDLHKKLEMAELMIQQFSNQSGNADANQQLQMALEERASLETQIAQLSESLHQLQAERDQYVEKLKEEGSIWQQRVQQLSEQVRTMAEEKEKHMAQIRELEASVTELLSKSAVKPTDTEPSLPAGPTAAELSLQEEIQRLQQEKEELHGQYQAQVRDNEQLSHLNREQEERLLELEKTVQRHNEESVDRQQILESMQSDKATISRALSQNRELKEQLAELQNGFVKLTNENMEVTSALQSEQHVKKELAKKLGQLQENLGDLKETLELKTQEARALQEQRDQYYGHLQQYTVAYQQLAAEKEELQKQYLLQTQLMDRLQHEEVQGKVTVEMHLKELQQTKESLEAVAKENKELQAQINQLAAELDGRMLHRLEGDGVESEAMTEEIKTPSFVIPEKFESHEEMVTFLTSAMSQVEKEREDMRQQLAAQKQQCRSLLQQIAALRQEQQHSVTLSGDSSMDTVPVEVHEALKTAMEKLQSRFTELMREKADLKERLEELEHRCIQLSGETDTIGEYIALYQSQRAILKQRHQEKEEYISRLAQDKEEMKARNLFCSTTSTAYHSRQIKLLELQDLVMRLVRERNEWYSKYVAAAQNPELLASQSENALPVERRIELNATDGEGLREVNLADEAEQEAAVLHRSGLYPTDTKAAQPSQEDPTAKQIMQLLREIQNPQERMGSLLENPCIPFFYRADENDEVKIMVV
;
A
#
# COMPACT_ATOMS: atom_id res chain seq x y z
N SER A 1 -15.53 -2.24 12.33
CA SER A 1 -14.33 -3.11 12.37
C SER A 1 -14.64 -4.56 11.97
N ARG A 2 -13.73 -5.23 11.25
CA ARG A 2 -13.75 -6.69 10.93
C ARG A 2 -13.76 -7.55 12.20
N GLN A 3 -13.08 -7.07 13.26
CA GLN A 3 -12.95 -7.71 14.56
C GLN A 3 -14.31 -7.84 15.28
N SER A 4 -15.17 -6.83 15.18
CA SER A 4 -16.56 -6.85 15.69
C SER A 4 -17.42 -7.88 14.95
N LYS A 5 -17.37 -7.93 13.61
CA LYS A 5 -18.06 -8.98 12.83
C LYS A 5 -17.57 -10.39 13.20
N LEU A 6 -16.27 -10.55 13.45
CA LEU A 6 -15.66 -11.82 13.86
C LEU A 6 -16.01 -12.22 15.30
N ALA A 7 -16.14 -11.25 16.22
CA ALA A 7 -16.66 -11.47 17.57
C ALA A 7 -18.15 -11.86 17.56
N ALA A 8 -18.97 -11.19 16.74
CA ALA A 8 -20.38 -11.54 16.55
C ALA A 8 -20.54 -12.94 15.94
N ALA A 9 -19.70 -13.30 14.96
CA ALA A 9 -19.67 -14.65 14.39
C ALA A 9 -19.25 -15.70 15.44
N LYS A 10 -18.22 -15.43 16.25
CA LYS A 10 -17.83 -16.30 17.38
C LYS A 10 -18.94 -16.43 18.43
N LYS A 11 -19.69 -15.36 18.73
CA LYS A 11 -20.85 -15.42 19.64
C LYS A 11 -21.96 -16.30 19.06
N LYS A 12 -22.38 -16.08 17.80
CA LYS A 12 -23.38 -16.92 17.12
C LYS A 12 -22.94 -18.39 17.01
N LEU A 13 -21.67 -18.66 16.74
CA LEU A 13 -21.13 -20.03 16.71
C LEU A 13 -21.21 -20.71 18.09
N LYS A 14 -20.90 -19.97 19.16
CA LYS A 14 -20.98 -20.48 20.54
C LYS A 14 -22.43 -20.72 20.99
N GLU A 15 -23.36 -19.85 20.61
CA GLU A 15 -24.80 -20.03 20.81
C GLU A 15 -25.35 -21.24 20.02
N TYR A 16 -24.87 -21.46 18.78
CA TYR A 16 -25.23 -22.62 17.97
C TYR A 16 -24.70 -23.93 18.57
N GLN A 17 -23.46 -23.94 19.07
CA GLN A 17 -22.86 -25.08 19.77
C GLN A 17 -23.58 -25.39 21.11
N GLN A 18 -24.01 -24.37 21.85
CA GLN A 18 -24.83 -24.58 23.06
C GLN A 18 -26.24 -25.10 22.76
N LYS A 19 -26.85 -24.74 21.62
CA LYS A 19 -28.18 -25.26 21.22
C LYS A 19 -28.16 -26.68 20.66
N ASN A 20 -27.04 -27.12 20.07
CA ASN A 20 -26.92 -28.42 19.40
C ASN A 20 -26.09 -29.46 20.18
N SER A 21 -25.85 -29.25 21.48
CA SER A 21 -25.22 -30.26 22.34
C SER A 21 -26.28 -31.17 22.98
N PRO A 22 -26.28 -32.49 22.74
CA PRO A 22 -27.29 -33.39 23.32
C PRO A 22 -27.13 -33.50 24.83
N GLY A 23 -28.19 -33.22 25.59
CA GLY A 23 -28.17 -33.22 27.04
C GLY A 23 -28.30 -34.61 27.66
N ALA A 24 -27.40 -34.97 28.57
CA ALA A 24 -27.47 -36.20 29.37
C ALA A 24 -27.45 -35.89 30.88
N THR A 25 -28.62 -36.01 31.50
CA THR A 25 -28.92 -36.35 32.91
C THR A 25 -27.97 -35.93 34.05
N ALA A 26 -28.52 -35.27 35.07
CA ALA A 26 -27.79 -34.84 36.27
C ALA A 26 -27.73 -35.91 37.39
N GLY A 27 -26.72 -35.81 38.27
CA GLY A 27 -26.89 -36.13 39.70
C GLY A 27 -25.80 -36.94 40.41
N ALA A 28 -24.90 -36.27 41.14
CA ALA A 28 -24.27 -36.80 42.37
C ALA A 28 -23.65 -35.64 43.22
N LYS A 29 -23.55 -35.83 44.55
CA LYS A 29 -22.94 -34.87 45.50
C LYS A 29 -21.85 -35.56 46.32
N LYS A 30 -20.66 -34.96 46.52
CA LYS A 30 -20.04 -34.68 47.86
C LYS A 30 -18.53 -34.28 47.86
N LYS A 31 -18.22 -33.46 48.87
CA LYS A 31 -16.97 -33.33 49.68
C LYS A 31 -15.65 -32.76 49.10
N ARG A 32 -15.28 -31.60 49.69
CA ARG A 32 -13.94 -31.06 49.95
C ARG A 32 -12.88 -32.13 50.35
N LYS A 33 -11.61 -31.92 49.97
CA LYS A 33 -10.54 -31.42 50.88
C LYS A 33 -9.27 -30.93 50.15
N THR A 34 -8.31 -30.42 50.93
CA THR A 34 -7.21 -29.48 50.63
C THR A 34 -5.80 -30.08 50.52
N LYS A 35 -4.91 -29.29 49.87
CA LYS A 35 -3.45 -29.06 50.14
C LYS A 35 -2.38 -30.02 49.55
N GLU A 36 -1.41 -29.36 48.90
CA GLU A 36 0.08 -29.48 48.99
C GLU A 36 0.77 -30.86 49.03
N GLY A 37 1.79 -31.03 48.18
CA GLY A 37 2.76 -32.13 48.27
C GLY A 37 3.73 -32.20 47.07
N SER A 38 5.03 -32.09 47.35
CA SER A 38 6.16 -31.94 46.43
C SER A 38 6.40 -33.05 45.37
N ARG A 39 7.12 -32.66 44.30
CA ARG A 39 8.10 -33.49 43.54
C ARG A 39 9.13 -34.17 44.50
N PRO A 40 9.94 -35.19 44.12
CA PRO A 40 10.58 -35.34 42.80
C PRO A 40 10.79 -36.78 42.25
N GLU A 41 11.49 -36.83 41.11
CA GLU A 41 12.27 -37.94 40.51
C GLU A 41 11.59 -39.11 39.75
N THR A 42 12.37 -39.62 38.80
CA THR A 42 12.13 -40.69 37.81
C THR A 42 13.27 -41.72 37.95
N PRO A 43 13.08 -43.01 37.64
CA PRO A 43 13.50 -43.45 36.29
C PRO A 43 12.79 -44.69 35.66
N THR A 44 12.94 -44.78 34.33
CA THR A 44 13.05 -46.00 33.46
C THR A 44 11.94 -47.06 33.32
N ASN A 45 11.57 -47.22 32.02
CA ASN A 45 11.32 -48.45 31.24
C ASN A 45 9.96 -49.20 31.25
N GLU A 46 9.47 -49.37 30.00
CA GLU A 46 8.59 -50.41 29.43
C GLU A 46 7.17 -50.59 30.03
N ASP A 47 6.13 -50.97 29.27
CA ASP A 47 6.07 -51.57 27.92
C ASP A 47 4.92 -50.97 27.06
N ARG A 48 4.74 -51.50 25.84
CA ARG A 48 3.82 -51.11 24.76
C ARG A 48 2.32 -51.12 25.13
N GLN A 49 1.56 -50.20 24.53
CA GLN A 49 0.55 -50.56 23.51
C GLN A 49 -0.04 -49.32 22.80
N SER A 50 -0.24 -49.44 21.48
CA SER A 50 -0.99 -48.49 20.64
C SER A 50 -2.25 -49.17 20.08
N PRO A 51 -3.33 -48.41 19.84
CA PRO A 51 -4.41 -48.86 18.94
C PRO A 51 -4.64 -47.89 17.78
N GLU A 52 -4.43 -48.37 16.55
CA GLU A 52 -4.80 -47.67 15.32
C GLU A 52 -6.32 -47.73 15.13
N ASN A 53 -7.04 -46.58 15.10
CA ASN A 53 -8.47 -46.63 14.73
C ASN A 53 -9.12 -45.35 14.16
N ILE A 54 -8.37 -44.50 13.43
CA ILE A 54 -8.97 -43.35 12.69
C ILE A 54 -8.51 -43.31 11.22
N GLN A 55 -8.42 -44.48 10.57
CA GLN A 55 -8.16 -44.56 9.12
C GLN A 55 -9.17 -45.44 8.35
N ASN A 56 -10.01 -46.22 9.03
CA ASN A 56 -10.99 -47.09 8.39
C ASN A 56 -12.33 -46.40 8.04
N ILE A 57 -12.71 -45.32 8.73
CA ILE A 57 -14.00 -44.64 8.49
C ILE A 57 -14.02 -43.84 7.17
N LEU A 58 -12.89 -43.22 6.79
CA LEU A 58 -12.77 -42.48 5.52
C LEU A 58 -12.64 -43.39 4.28
N LYS A 59 -12.49 -44.71 4.47
CA LYS A 59 -12.36 -45.68 3.37
C LYS A 59 -13.69 -46.30 2.92
N VAL A 60 -14.80 -45.99 3.60
CA VAL A 60 -16.15 -46.51 3.30
C VAL A 60 -16.96 -45.53 2.44
N LEU A 61 -16.93 -44.24 2.77
CA LEU A 61 -17.77 -43.21 2.11
C LEU A 61 -17.32 -42.78 0.69
N VAL A 62 -16.33 -43.48 0.10
CA VAL A 62 -15.90 -43.28 -1.30
C VAL A 62 -16.29 -44.48 -2.18
N SER A 63 -16.84 -45.57 -1.60
CA SER A 63 -17.11 -46.82 -2.32
C SER A 63 -18.51 -46.94 -2.93
N ASP A 64 -19.50 -46.19 -2.43
CA ASP A 64 -20.93 -46.41 -2.72
C ASP A 64 -21.53 -45.51 -3.83
N LEU A 65 -20.71 -44.90 -4.69
CA LEU A 65 -21.21 -44.12 -5.84
C LEU A 65 -20.50 -44.44 -7.16
N ASN A 66 -20.54 -45.71 -7.59
CA ASN A 66 -20.64 -46.09 -9.01
C ASN A 66 -20.92 -47.60 -9.19
N ARG A 67 -22.13 -47.95 -9.65
CA ARG A 67 -22.48 -49.32 -10.09
C ARG A 67 -23.67 -49.31 -11.05
N SER A 68 -23.58 -50.05 -12.17
CA SER A 68 -24.60 -50.19 -13.24
C SER A 68 -24.83 -48.92 -14.10
N ASN A 69 -24.78 -48.92 -15.44
CA ASN A 69 -24.51 -49.96 -16.48
C ASN A 69 -23.27 -49.53 -17.30
N GLY A 70 -22.34 -50.41 -17.74
CA GLY A 70 -22.45 -51.31 -18.91
C GLY A 70 -21.94 -50.59 -20.18
N VAL A 71 -21.02 -51.09 -21.03
CA VAL A 71 -20.44 -52.44 -21.30
C VAL A 71 -18.96 -52.23 -21.73
N ALA A 72 -17.94 -52.85 -21.10
CA ALA A 72 -17.12 -54.01 -21.56
C ALA A 72 -16.64 -54.00 -23.05
N ILE A 73 -15.47 -54.50 -23.48
CA ILE A 73 -14.51 -55.52 -22.95
C ILE A 73 -13.05 -55.19 -23.45
N PRO A 74 -12.04 -56.10 -23.43
CA PRO A 74 -11.18 -56.54 -22.32
C PRO A 74 -9.72 -56.00 -22.37
N SER A 75 -8.99 -56.19 -21.26
CA SER A 75 -7.52 -56.10 -21.16
C SER A 75 -6.80 -57.42 -21.49
N LEU A 76 -5.54 -57.39 -21.94
CA LEU A 76 -4.48 -58.30 -21.45
C LEU A 76 -3.06 -57.89 -21.88
N ASP A 77 -2.08 -58.15 -21.00
CA ASP A 77 -0.66 -57.83 -21.19
C ASP A 77 0.06 -58.63 -22.28
N LYS A 78 1.21 -58.09 -22.74
CA LYS A 78 2.44 -58.89 -22.88
C LYS A 78 3.77 -58.10 -22.90
N ARG A 79 4.57 -58.40 -21.87
CA ARG A 79 6.03 -58.68 -21.90
C ARG A 79 7.03 -57.52 -22.17
N LYS A 80 7.49 -56.98 -21.03
CA LYS A 80 8.82 -56.41 -20.73
C LYS A 80 10.02 -57.25 -21.26
N ALA A 81 10.97 -56.62 -21.97
CA ALA A 81 12.43 -56.91 -22.09
C ALA A 81 13.05 -55.91 -23.11
N TYR A 82 14.35 -55.53 -23.13
CA TYR A 82 15.54 -55.86 -22.33
C TYR A 82 16.57 -54.70 -22.46
N PHE A 83 17.44 -54.53 -21.45
CA PHE A 83 18.67 -53.69 -21.36
C PHE A 83 18.60 -52.19 -21.79
N ASP A 84 18.95 -51.17 -20.99
CA ASP A 84 19.90 -50.99 -19.87
C ASP A 84 21.36 -50.74 -20.30
N SER A 85 21.83 -49.49 -20.13
CA SER A 85 23.23 -49.08 -19.90
C SER A 85 23.30 -47.57 -19.64
N ASP A 86 24.13 -47.18 -18.66
CA ASP A 86 24.36 -45.81 -18.22
C ASP A 86 25.06 -44.89 -19.26
N VAL A 87 24.92 -43.58 -19.09
CA VAL A 87 25.99 -42.71 -18.53
C VAL A 87 25.52 -41.25 -18.55
N ALA A 88 25.51 -40.61 -17.37
CA ALA A 88 25.72 -39.18 -17.21
C ALA A 88 27.16 -38.99 -16.69
N PRO A 89 27.89 -37.91 -17.05
CA PRO A 89 27.68 -36.67 -16.30
C PRO A 89 28.05 -35.32 -16.99
N ARG A 90 27.44 -34.25 -16.47
CA ARG A 90 28.04 -32.94 -16.12
C ARG A 90 28.68 -31.98 -17.16
N ASN A 91 28.12 -30.77 -17.11
CA ASN A 91 28.78 -29.46 -16.89
C ASN A 91 29.24 -28.56 -18.06
N ALA A 92 28.98 -27.27 -17.82
CA ALA A 92 29.74 -26.06 -18.18
C ALA A 92 29.51 -25.38 -19.55
N ASP A 93 29.14 -24.10 -19.44
CA ASP A 93 29.31 -22.98 -20.38
C ASP A 93 30.83 -22.63 -20.56
N PRO A 94 31.26 -21.56 -21.28
CA PRO A 94 30.49 -20.57 -22.06
C PRO A 94 31.09 -20.17 -23.43
N LEU A 95 30.37 -19.27 -24.13
CA LEU A 95 30.83 -18.14 -24.98
C LEU A 95 31.98 -18.26 -26.03
N ALA A 96 31.74 -17.49 -27.10
CA ALA A 96 32.69 -16.81 -28.00
C ALA A 96 32.98 -17.44 -29.39
N ALA A 97 33.23 -16.51 -30.34
CA ALA A 97 33.48 -16.70 -31.77
C ALA A 97 34.87 -17.34 -32.04
N ASP A 98 35.28 -17.72 -33.26
CA ASP A 98 35.02 -17.07 -34.55
C ASP A 98 35.30 -18.00 -35.76
N VAL A 99 35.38 -17.43 -36.98
CA VAL A 99 35.76 -17.99 -38.30
C VAL A 99 34.56 -18.39 -39.21
N PRO A 100 34.55 -18.03 -40.52
CA PRO A 100 33.30 -17.77 -41.25
C PRO A 100 33.04 -18.65 -42.49
N VAL A 101 31.85 -18.48 -43.10
CA VAL A 101 31.63 -18.52 -44.57
C VAL A 101 30.42 -17.64 -44.94
N LEU A 102 30.33 -17.19 -46.20
CA LEU A 102 29.48 -16.07 -46.65
C LEU A 102 28.11 -16.46 -47.24
N SER A 103 27.28 -15.44 -47.45
CA SER A 103 25.85 -15.46 -47.81
C SER A 103 25.53 -15.67 -49.31
N ASN A 104 24.20 -15.72 -49.58
CA ASN A 104 23.49 -15.23 -50.78
C ASN A 104 23.22 -16.13 -52.01
N SER A 105 21.96 -16.60 -52.06
CA SER A 105 20.94 -16.20 -53.07
C SER A 105 20.78 -16.91 -54.43
N ASN A 106 19.50 -16.96 -54.85
CA ASN A 106 18.95 -16.92 -56.22
C ASN A 106 18.84 -18.20 -57.11
N SER A 107 17.57 -18.50 -57.48
CA SER A 107 17.03 -18.89 -58.80
C SER A 107 17.62 -20.02 -59.68
N LEU A 108 16.73 -20.93 -60.13
CA LEU A 108 16.45 -21.43 -61.51
C LEU A 108 17.58 -21.53 -62.58
N PRO A 109 17.56 -22.47 -63.58
CA PRO A 109 16.50 -23.44 -63.95
C PRO A 109 16.99 -24.85 -64.46
N SER A 110 16.03 -25.67 -64.94
CA SER A 110 16.10 -26.58 -66.12
C SER A 110 17.00 -27.85 -66.17
N CYS A 111 16.52 -28.83 -66.96
CA CYS A 111 17.18 -30.06 -67.47
C CYS A 111 17.56 -31.16 -66.43
N GLY A 112 17.48 -32.47 -66.74
CA GLY A 112 16.80 -33.13 -67.87
C GLY A 112 17.33 -34.54 -68.21
N SER A 113 16.42 -35.42 -68.67
CA SER A 113 16.65 -36.69 -69.42
C SER A 113 16.78 -38.04 -68.68
N VAL A 114 16.46 -39.10 -69.45
CA VAL A 114 16.66 -40.57 -69.26
C VAL A 114 15.83 -41.34 -68.20
N LEU A 115 14.65 -41.82 -68.66
CA LEU A 115 14.11 -43.21 -68.69
C LEU A 115 14.82 -44.37 -67.93
N PRO A 116 14.16 -45.52 -67.64
CA PRO A 116 12.84 -45.98 -68.17
C PRO A 116 11.80 -46.45 -67.14
N ALA A 117 10.57 -46.69 -67.62
CA ALA A 117 9.53 -47.47 -66.92
C ALA A 117 9.66 -48.99 -67.24
N PRO A 118 8.85 -49.91 -66.66
CA PRO A 118 7.43 -50.05 -67.05
C PRO A 118 6.46 -50.42 -65.88
N GLY A 119 5.15 -50.39 -66.15
CA GLY A 119 4.14 -51.04 -65.29
C GLY A 119 2.88 -50.21 -64.98
N SER A 120 2.16 -49.73 -66.00
CA SER A 120 0.88 -49.03 -65.80
C SER A 120 -0.33 -49.98 -65.86
N MET A 121 -1.22 -49.86 -64.87
CA MET A 121 -2.66 -50.11 -65.04
C MET A 121 -3.40 -48.96 -64.39
N GLN A 122 -4.32 -48.34 -65.13
CA GLN A 122 -4.94 -47.07 -64.78
C GLN A 122 -6.46 -47.15 -64.98
N LEU A 123 -7.21 -46.77 -63.95
CA LEU A 123 -8.65 -46.59 -63.99
C LEU A 123 -8.95 -45.19 -63.46
N THR A 124 -9.64 -44.35 -64.24
CA THR A 124 -9.99 -42.98 -63.85
C THR A 124 -11.29 -42.59 -64.54
N GLN A 125 -12.15 -41.83 -63.86
CA GLN A 125 -13.52 -41.56 -64.33
C GLN A 125 -13.62 -40.28 -65.17
N ILE A 126 -14.24 -40.43 -66.34
CA ILE A 126 -15.22 -39.56 -67.00
C ILE A 126 -15.38 -38.15 -66.40
N HIS A 127 -15.04 -37.10 -67.16
CA HIS A 127 -15.93 -36.21 -67.94
C HIS A 127 -15.00 -35.33 -68.81
N GLU A 128 -15.05 -35.41 -70.14
CA GLU A 128 -15.98 -34.69 -71.02
C GLU A 128 -15.74 -33.17 -71.08
N ALA A 129 -15.24 -32.73 -72.24
CA ALA A 129 -15.39 -31.39 -72.79
C ALA A 129 -15.59 -31.56 -74.31
N GLU A 130 -16.44 -30.74 -74.91
CA GLU A 130 -16.83 -30.85 -76.32
C GLU A 130 -15.71 -30.36 -77.25
N ASP A 131 -15.43 -31.11 -78.32
CA ASP A 131 -15.57 -30.63 -79.70
C ASP A 131 -15.23 -31.78 -80.68
N HIS A 132 -16.09 -32.06 -81.67
CA HIS A 132 -15.64 -32.56 -82.99
C HIS A 132 -16.78 -32.62 -84.02
N LYS A 133 -16.61 -31.85 -85.09
CA LYS A 133 -17.24 -32.11 -86.39
C LYS A 133 -16.70 -33.44 -86.93
N ASN A 134 -17.55 -34.43 -87.16
CA ASN A 134 -17.20 -35.60 -87.96
C ASN A 134 -17.80 -35.48 -89.36
N ALA A 135 -16.93 -35.60 -90.36
CA ALA A 135 -17.28 -35.78 -91.75
C ALA A 135 -16.67 -37.10 -92.25
N LEU A 136 -17.32 -37.68 -93.26
CA LEU A 136 -16.94 -38.91 -93.98
C LEU A 136 -17.12 -40.24 -93.21
N ASP A 137 -17.54 -41.24 -94.00
CA ASP A 137 -17.29 -42.70 -93.95
C ASP A 137 -17.27 -43.47 -92.60
N GLU A 138 -17.80 -44.69 -92.50
CA GLU A 138 -17.83 -45.74 -93.53
C GLU A 138 -19.18 -46.47 -93.71
N ASN A 139 -19.47 -46.87 -94.94
CA ASN A 139 -20.40 -47.97 -95.22
C ASN A 139 -19.70 -49.32 -95.07
N ARG A 140 -20.00 -50.15 -94.05
CA ARG A 140 -19.78 -51.61 -94.17
C ARG A 140 -20.60 -52.55 -93.27
N SER A 141 -21.55 -53.22 -93.92
CA SER A 141 -21.83 -54.66 -93.84
C SER A 141 -22.11 -55.34 -92.48
N LEU A 142 -23.38 -55.36 -92.10
CA LEU A 142 -24.14 -56.58 -91.73
C LEU A 142 -25.49 -56.46 -92.48
N SER A 143 -26.10 -57.48 -93.09
CA SER A 143 -25.91 -58.94 -93.04
C SER A 143 -25.76 -59.55 -94.45
N SER A 144 -24.86 -60.52 -94.62
CA SER A 144 -24.47 -61.10 -95.92
C SER A 144 -25.19 -62.42 -96.29
N THR A 145 -26.25 -62.80 -95.57
CA THR A 145 -27.01 -64.04 -95.82
C THR A 145 -28.32 -63.85 -96.59
N GLU A 146 -28.97 -62.68 -96.47
CA GLU A 146 -30.27 -62.41 -97.10
C GLU A 146 -30.17 -62.35 -98.64
N SER A 147 -29.17 -61.62 -99.15
CA SER A 147 -29.02 -61.35 -100.59
C SER A 147 -28.72 -62.61 -101.42
N LEU A 148 -28.01 -63.59 -100.85
CA LEU A 148 -27.75 -64.87 -101.51
C LEU A 148 -29.01 -65.74 -101.58
N ARG A 149 -29.90 -65.62 -100.59
CA ARG A 149 -31.20 -66.29 -100.62
C ARG A 149 -32.13 -65.68 -101.67
N GLN A 150 -32.25 -64.36 -101.71
CA GLN A 150 -33.06 -63.67 -102.72
C GLN A 150 -32.57 -63.92 -104.15
N LEU A 151 -31.26 -63.93 -104.40
CA LEU A 151 -30.72 -64.28 -105.72
C LEU A 151 -31.00 -65.74 -106.10
N SER A 152 -30.94 -66.68 -105.14
CA SER A 152 -31.28 -68.10 -105.36
C SER A 152 -32.77 -68.30 -105.67
N GLU A 153 -33.65 -67.60 -104.95
CA GLU A 153 -35.09 -67.66 -105.15
C GLU A 153 -35.51 -66.99 -106.49
N GLN A 154 -34.85 -65.89 -106.89
CA GLN A 154 -35.07 -65.26 -108.21
C GLN A 154 -34.54 -66.10 -109.39
N LEU A 155 -33.40 -66.80 -109.24
CA LEU A 155 -32.87 -67.69 -110.29
C LEU A 155 -33.74 -68.94 -110.51
N ASN A 156 -34.29 -69.52 -109.44
CA ASN A 156 -35.27 -70.62 -109.59
C ASN A 156 -36.60 -70.12 -110.19
N GLY A 157 -37.07 -68.93 -109.80
CA GLY A 157 -38.30 -68.33 -110.34
C GLY A 157 -38.29 -68.14 -111.85
N LEU A 158 -37.12 -67.87 -112.46
CA LEU A 158 -36.95 -67.64 -113.89
C LEU A 158 -36.83 -68.91 -114.75
N VAL A 159 -36.72 -70.10 -114.15
CA VAL A 159 -36.45 -71.36 -114.87
C VAL A 159 -37.65 -72.33 -114.89
N SER A 160 -38.66 -72.12 -114.04
CA SER A 160 -39.73 -73.11 -113.80
C SER A 160 -41.09 -72.89 -114.50
N GLN A 161 -41.29 -71.82 -115.29
CA GLN A 161 -42.51 -71.67 -116.12
C GLN A 161 -42.19 -71.21 -117.56
N SER A 162 -41.76 -72.17 -118.37
CA SER A 162 -41.67 -72.04 -119.83
C SER A 162 -43.05 -72.10 -120.51
N THR A 163 -43.14 -71.52 -121.70
CA THR A 163 -44.08 -71.87 -122.80
C THR A 163 -45.58 -71.91 -122.48
N SER A 164 -46.32 -70.91 -122.97
CA SER A 164 -47.04 -71.09 -124.26
C SER A 164 -47.84 -69.86 -124.69
N TYR A 165 -47.53 -69.36 -125.89
CA TYR A 165 -48.56 -69.03 -126.90
C TYR A 165 -48.02 -69.55 -128.23
N VAL A 166 -48.77 -70.47 -128.86
CA VAL A 166 -48.37 -71.23 -130.04
C VAL A 166 -49.23 -70.79 -131.23
N ASN A 167 -48.65 -70.82 -132.42
CA ASN A 167 -49.28 -70.63 -133.73
C ASN A 167 -50.26 -69.46 -133.87
N GLY A 168 -49.78 -68.40 -134.53
CA GLY A 168 -50.58 -67.84 -135.62
C GLY A 168 -50.53 -68.79 -136.82
N GLU A 169 -51.52 -69.67 -136.97
CA GLU A 169 -51.85 -70.25 -138.28
C GLU A 169 -53.37 -70.50 -138.38
N SER A 170 -53.95 -70.21 -139.54
CA SER A 170 -55.38 -69.86 -139.62
C SER A 170 -56.30 -71.02 -139.98
N ALA A 171 -57.36 -71.19 -139.19
CA ALA A 171 -58.57 -71.95 -139.56
C ALA A 171 -59.83 -71.07 -139.45
N ILE A 172 -59.94 -70.10 -140.37
CA ILE A 172 -61.15 -69.39 -140.84
C ILE A 172 -62.36 -69.34 -139.85
N SER A 173 -62.49 -68.26 -139.06
CA SER A 173 -63.79 -67.61 -138.74
C SER A 173 -63.63 -66.38 -137.83
N SER A 174 -64.70 -65.59 -137.69
CA SER A 174 -64.67 -64.18 -137.25
C SER A 174 -65.04 -63.95 -135.76
N THR A 175 -64.36 -64.61 -134.83
CA THR A 175 -64.62 -64.49 -133.37
C THR A 175 -63.59 -63.67 -132.58
N ASN A 176 -62.38 -63.50 -133.12
CA ASN A 176 -61.18 -63.08 -132.37
C ASN A 176 -61.12 -61.59 -131.92
N ILE A 177 -62.01 -60.72 -132.42
CA ILE A 177 -61.96 -59.27 -132.08
C ILE A 177 -62.47 -58.97 -130.67
N LYS A 178 -63.58 -59.61 -130.24
CA LYS A 178 -64.21 -59.29 -128.96
C LYS A 178 -63.41 -59.76 -127.75
N GLU A 179 -62.71 -60.90 -127.84
CA GLU A 179 -61.86 -61.40 -126.75
C GLU A 179 -60.61 -60.53 -126.54
N MET A 180 -60.06 -59.92 -127.60
CA MET A 180 -58.99 -58.94 -127.48
C MET A 180 -59.50 -57.65 -126.82
N GLU A 181 -60.69 -57.18 -127.20
CA GLU A 181 -61.32 -55.99 -126.63
C GLU A 181 -61.65 -56.17 -125.14
N THR A 182 -62.20 -57.31 -124.72
CA THR A 182 -62.41 -57.62 -123.29
C THR A 182 -61.08 -57.78 -122.55
N ARG A 183 -60.07 -58.46 -123.12
CA ARG A 183 -58.74 -58.57 -122.48
C ARG A 183 -58.08 -57.22 -122.28
N TYR A 184 -58.18 -56.27 -123.22
CA TYR A 184 -57.67 -54.91 -123.02
C TYR A 184 -58.44 -54.15 -121.93
N GLN A 185 -59.76 -54.29 -121.87
CA GLN A 185 -60.57 -53.68 -120.82
C GLN A 185 -60.27 -54.28 -119.43
N GLU A 186 -60.08 -55.60 -119.34
CA GLU A 186 -59.64 -56.30 -118.13
C GLU A 186 -58.22 -55.86 -117.71
N LEU A 187 -57.29 -55.72 -118.66
CA LEU A 187 -55.94 -55.23 -118.38
C LEU A 187 -55.95 -53.78 -117.88
N ALA A 188 -56.82 -52.92 -118.43
CA ALA A 188 -57.01 -51.55 -117.98
C ALA A 188 -57.59 -51.50 -116.56
N VAL A 189 -58.63 -52.29 -116.26
CA VAL A 189 -59.22 -52.38 -114.90
C VAL A 189 -58.22 -52.97 -113.90
N ALA A 190 -57.41 -53.95 -114.30
CA ALA A 190 -56.33 -54.49 -113.46
C ALA A 190 -55.21 -53.47 -113.23
N LEU A 191 -54.87 -52.66 -114.24
CA LEU A 191 -53.91 -51.57 -114.14
C LEU A 191 -54.43 -50.43 -113.25
N ASP A 192 -55.70 -50.05 -113.37
CA ASP A 192 -56.32 -49.02 -112.51
C ASP A 192 -56.49 -49.51 -111.07
N SER A 193 -56.82 -50.79 -110.87
CA SER A 193 -56.78 -51.45 -109.55
C SER A 193 -55.38 -51.43 -108.95
N SER A 194 -54.35 -51.77 -109.75
CA SER A 194 -52.94 -51.68 -109.35
C SER A 194 -52.49 -50.24 -109.08
N ASN A 195 -52.97 -49.27 -109.84
CA ASN A 195 -52.71 -47.84 -109.60
C ASN A 195 -53.38 -47.36 -108.31
N LEU A 196 -54.57 -47.86 -107.99
CA LEU A 196 -55.30 -47.54 -106.75
C LEU A 196 -54.62 -48.16 -105.52
N THR A 197 -54.22 -49.43 -105.58
CA THR A 197 -53.47 -50.08 -104.49
C THR A 197 -52.09 -49.48 -104.33
N ASN A 198 -51.37 -49.15 -105.40
CA ASN A 198 -50.10 -48.41 -105.32
C ASN A 198 -50.29 -47.03 -104.68
N LYS A 199 -51.36 -46.28 -105.02
CA LYS A 199 -51.67 -45.01 -104.32
C LYS A 199 -51.94 -45.21 -102.83
N GLN A 200 -52.72 -46.22 -102.46
CA GLN A 200 -53.01 -46.57 -101.05
C GLN A 200 -51.74 -46.99 -100.29
N LEU A 201 -50.83 -47.73 -100.94
CA LEU A 201 -49.53 -48.11 -100.37
C LEU A 201 -48.60 -46.90 -100.24
N ILE A 202 -48.57 -45.98 -101.21
CA ILE A 202 -47.81 -44.72 -101.12
C ILE A 202 -48.31 -43.89 -99.95
N THR A 203 -49.62 -43.64 -99.84
CA THR A 203 -50.18 -42.89 -98.69
C THR A 203 -49.91 -43.60 -97.37
N LYS A 204 -49.93 -44.94 -97.33
CA LYS A 204 -49.61 -45.70 -96.10
C LYS A 204 -48.11 -45.65 -95.75
N ILE A 205 -47.22 -45.62 -96.74
CA ILE A 205 -45.79 -45.39 -96.56
C ILE A 205 -45.53 -43.97 -96.05
N GLU A 206 -46.24 -42.97 -96.56
CA GLU A 206 -46.15 -41.57 -96.11
C GLU A 206 -46.69 -41.40 -94.68
N GLU A 207 -47.83 -42.00 -94.33
CA GLU A 207 -48.33 -42.09 -92.96
C GLU A 207 -47.32 -42.76 -92.01
N LEU A 208 -46.79 -43.92 -92.38
CA LEU A 208 -45.82 -44.65 -91.54
C LEU A 208 -44.48 -43.92 -91.42
N LYS A 209 -44.07 -43.16 -92.45
CA LYS A 209 -42.90 -42.29 -92.41
C LYS A 209 -43.13 -41.08 -91.49
N GLN A 210 -44.29 -40.45 -91.55
CA GLN A 210 -44.68 -39.37 -90.65
C GLN A 210 -44.75 -39.86 -89.19
N GLN A 211 -45.38 -41.01 -88.93
CA GLN A 211 -45.45 -41.61 -87.60
C GLN A 211 -44.07 -42.00 -87.06
N ASN A 212 -43.16 -42.53 -87.90
CA ASN A 212 -41.77 -42.75 -87.49
C ASN A 212 -41.04 -41.43 -87.18
N GLN A 213 -41.23 -40.38 -87.98
CA GLN A 213 -40.60 -39.09 -87.72
C GLN A 213 -41.12 -38.46 -86.41
N GLU A 214 -42.42 -38.55 -86.14
CA GLU A 214 -43.02 -38.09 -84.88
C GLU A 214 -42.51 -38.89 -83.68
N ALA A 215 -42.40 -40.22 -83.79
CA ALA A 215 -41.83 -41.08 -82.75
C ALA A 215 -40.34 -40.78 -82.50
N VAL A 216 -39.54 -40.55 -83.56
CA VAL A 216 -38.13 -40.15 -83.45
C VAL A 216 -38.00 -38.78 -82.79
N ASN A 217 -38.81 -37.79 -83.20
CA ASN A 217 -38.82 -36.45 -82.61
C ASN A 217 -39.19 -36.50 -81.11
N GLN A 218 -40.16 -37.34 -80.74
CA GLN A 218 -40.58 -37.52 -79.35
C GLN A 218 -39.50 -38.23 -78.52
N LEU A 219 -38.85 -39.27 -79.04
CA LEU A 219 -37.72 -39.93 -78.38
C LEU A 219 -36.51 -38.99 -78.22
N GLU A 220 -36.20 -38.16 -79.21
CA GLU A 220 -35.13 -37.17 -79.11
C GLU A 220 -35.44 -36.08 -78.08
N LYS A 221 -36.71 -35.66 -78.00
CA LYS A 221 -37.20 -34.74 -76.96
C LYS A 221 -37.11 -35.36 -75.56
N GLU A 222 -37.60 -36.59 -75.38
CA GLU A 222 -37.53 -37.32 -74.11
C GLU A 222 -36.09 -37.56 -73.68
N LYS A 223 -35.19 -37.89 -74.61
CA LYS A 223 -33.74 -37.96 -74.33
C LYS A 223 -33.23 -36.62 -73.79
N LYS A 224 -33.48 -35.51 -74.49
CA LYS A 224 -33.04 -34.17 -74.06
C LYS A 224 -33.65 -33.74 -72.72
N GLU A 225 -34.90 -34.10 -72.44
CA GLU A 225 -35.51 -33.85 -71.14
C GLU A 225 -34.90 -34.69 -70.02
N PHE A 226 -34.58 -35.97 -70.28
CA PHE A 226 -33.88 -36.83 -69.31
C PHE A 226 -32.45 -36.35 -69.07
N GLU A 227 -31.71 -36.04 -70.13
CA GLU A 227 -30.34 -35.51 -70.11
C GLU A 227 -30.30 -34.20 -69.30
N GLN A 228 -31.24 -33.28 -69.54
CA GLN A 228 -31.35 -32.04 -68.75
C GLN A 228 -31.73 -32.29 -67.28
N LYS A 229 -32.60 -33.26 -66.96
CA LYS A 229 -32.93 -33.64 -65.57
C LYS A 229 -31.69 -34.21 -64.87
N PHE A 230 -30.98 -35.13 -65.52
CA PHE A 230 -29.74 -35.72 -65.02
C PHE A 230 -28.66 -34.67 -64.78
N SER A 231 -28.42 -33.73 -65.70
CA SER A 231 -27.46 -32.63 -65.47
C SER A 231 -27.84 -31.75 -64.28
N LYS A 232 -29.13 -31.48 -64.06
CA LYS A 232 -29.62 -30.70 -62.90
C LYS A 232 -29.40 -31.45 -61.58
N GLU A 233 -29.72 -32.74 -61.53
CA GLU A 233 -29.49 -33.59 -60.35
C GLU A 233 -27.99 -33.75 -60.07
N GLN A 234 -27.17 -33.97 -61.11
CA GLN A 234 -25.71 -34.06 -61.01
C GLN A 234 -25.08 -32.72 -60.56
N ALA A 235 -25.66 -31.57 -60.93
CA ALA A 235 -25.24 -30.27 -60.43
C ALA A 235 -25.60 -30.07 -58.95
N ALA A 236 -26.84 -30.37 -58.55
CA ALA A 236 -27.29 -30.27 -57.15
C ALA A 236 -26.48 -31.17 -56.21
N LEU A 237 -26.12 -32.39 -56.64
CA LEU A 237 -25.26 -33.29 -55.88
C LEU A 237 -23.81 -32.78 -55.75
N ARG A 238 -23.27 -32.09 -56.78
CA ARG A 238 -21.96 -31.41 -56.68
C ARG A 238 -22.02 -30.23 -55.71
N GLU A 239 -23.06 -29.41 -55.76
CA GLU A 239 -23.28 -28.30 -54.84
C GLU A 239 -23.37 -28.79 -53.38
N GLN A 240 -24.20 -29.81 -53.12
CA GLN A 240 -24.33 -30.43 -51.80
C GLN A 240 -22.99 -31.00 -51.30
N LEU A 241 -22.23 -31.68 -52.17
CA LEU A 241 -20.89 -32.18 -51.83
C LEU A 241 -19.93 -31.04 -51.48
N GLN A 242 -19.97 -29.92 -52.22
CA GLN A 242 -19.11 -28.77 -51.95
C GLN A 242 -19.47 -28.06 -50.64
N VAL A 243 -20.78 -27.93 -50.33
CA VAL A 243 -21.25 -27.45 -49.02
C VAL A 243 -20.78 -28.38 -47.89
N HIS A 244 -20.86 -29.70 -48.07
CA HIS A 244 -20.34 -30.65 -47.08
C HIS A 244 -18.82 -30.56 -46.90
N ILE A 245 -18.04 -30.41 -47.98
CA ILE A 245 -16.58 -30.19 -47.91
C ILE A 245 -16.26 -28.90 -47.13
N GLN A 246 -16.96 -27.80 -47.42
CA GLN A 246 -16.79 -26.54 -46.70
C GLN A 246 -17.16 -26.65 -45.22
N THR A 247 -18.26 -27.35 -44.91
CA THR A 247 -18.72 -27.61 -43.53
C THR A 247 -17.69 -28.43 -42.75
N ILE A 248 -17.13 -29.48 -43.37
CA ILE A 248 -16.05 -30.29 -42.77
C ILE A 248 -14.79 -29.43 -42.56
N GLY A 249 -14.45 -28.56 -43.51
CA GLY A 249 -13.33 -27.62 -43.38
C GLY A 249 -13.47 -26.72 -42.15
N ILE A 250 -14.62 -26.09 -41.99
CA ILE A 250 -14.94 -25.22 -40.83
C ILE A 250 -14.86 -26.01 -39.51
N LEU A 251 -15.51 -27.18 -39.44
CA LEU A 251 -15.49 -28.02 -38.23
C LEU A 251 -14.07 -28.52 -37.87
N VAL A 252 -13.19 -28.71 -38.86
CA VAL A 252 -11.79 -29.08 -38.64
C VAL A 252 -10.96 -27.88 -38.16
N SER A 253 -11.16 -26.68 -38.69
CA SER A 253 -10.49 -25.47 -38.18
C SER A 253 -10.95 -25.13 -36.76
N GLU A 254 -12.26 -25.08 -36.51
CA GLU A 254 -12.84 -24.85 -35.17
C GLU A 254 -12.31 -25.86 -34.15
N LYS A 255 -12.28 -27.15 -34.51
CA LYS A 255 -11.71 -28.19 -33.64
C LYS A 255 -10.22 -27.96 -33.35
N SER A 256 -9.44 -27.54 -34.34
CA SER A 256 -8.01 -27.25 -34.20
C SER A 256 -7.76 -26.04 -33.28
N GLU A 257 -8.55 -24.97 -33.47
CA GLU A 257 -8.51 -23.76 -32.66
C GLU A 257 -8.94 -24.04 -31.20
N LEU A 258 -10.05 -24.75 -31.00
CA LEU A 258 -10.52 -25.17 -29.67
C LEU A 258 -9.51 -26.10 -28.97
N GLN A 259 -8.89 -27.03 -29.69
CA GLN A 259 -7.86 -27.92 -29.14
C GLN A 259 -6.59 -27.13 -28.76
N THR A 260 -6.23 -26.11 -29.53
CA THR A 260 -5.11 -25.20 -29.24
C THR A 260 -5.41 -24.30 -28.03
N ALA A 261 -6.61 -23.72 -27.97
CA ALA A 261 -7.08 -22.92 -26.83
C ALA A 261 -7.18 -23.74 -25.54
N LEU A 262 -7.61 -25.00 -25.61
CA LEU A 262 -7.62 -25.95 -24.50
C LEU A 262 -6.19 -26.25 -24.01
N GLY A 263 -5.23 -26.42 -24.92
CA GLY A 263 -3.82 -26.59 -24.59
C GLY A 263 -3.25 -25.38 -23.85
N HIS A 264 -3.47 -24.17 -24.37
CA HIS A 264 -3.01 -22.92 -23.73
C HIS A 264 -3.66 -22.69 -22.36
N THR A 265 -4.98 -22.88 -22.22
CA THR A 265 -5.68 -22.71 -20.94
C THR A 265 -5.28 -23.76 -19.91
N GLN A 266 -5.08 -25.03 -20.30
CA GLN A 266 -4.55 -26.06 -19.40
C GLN A 266 -3.13 -25.73 -18.93
N GLN A 267 -2.27 -25.21 -19.82
CA GLN A 267 -0.90 -24.84 -19.45
C GLN A 267 -0.87 -23.60 -18.52
N ALA A 268 -1.70 -22.60 -18.78
CA ALA A 268 -1.86 -21.44 -17.90
C ALA A 268 -2.40 -21.86 -16.51
N ALA A 269 -3.34 -22.80 -16.45
CA ALA A 269 -3.85 -23.36 -15.19
C ALA A 269 -2.75 -24.09 -14.39
N ARG A 270 -1.88 -24.87 -15.06
CA ARG A 270 -0.70 -25.50 -14.42
C ARG A 270 0.27 -24.47 -13.85
N GLN A 271 0.60 -23.43 -14.63
CA GLN A 271 1.46 -22.34 -14.17
C GLN A 271 0.88 -21.63 -12.94
N LYS A 272 -0.43 -21.36 -12.93
CA LYS A 272 -1.12 -20.75 -11.78
C LYS A 272 -1.24 -21.68 -10.56
N SER A 273 -1.25 -23.01 -10.73
CA SER A 273 -1.09 -23.95 -9.60
C SER A 273 0.31 -23.80 -8.99
N GLY A 274 1.36 -23.84 -9.81
CA GLY A 274 2.75 -23.67 -9.36
C GLY A 274 2.97 -22.34 -8.63
N GLU A 275 2.47 -21.22 -9.19
CA GLU A 275 2.51 -19.91 -8.51
C GLU A 275 1.80 -19.92 -7.15
N ALA A 276 0.65 -20.60 -7.04
CA ALA A 276 -0.10 -20.70 -5.78
C ALA A 276 0.61 -21.58 -4.74
N GLU A 277 1.25 -22.66 -5.17
CA GLU A 277 2.07 -23.54 -4.33
C GLU A 277 3.32 -22.81 -3.80
N ASP A 278 4.00 -22.06 -4.67
CA ASP A 278 5.13 -21.19 -4.32
C ASP A 278 4.74 -20.12 -3.29
N LEU A 279 3.60 -19.45 -3.49
CA LEU A 279 3.05 -18.47 -2.56
C LEU A 279 2.63 -19.12 -1.22
N ALA A 280 2.11 -20.33 -1.24
CA ALA A 280 1.78 -21.09 -0.03
C ALA A 280 3.05 -21.46 0.77
N ALA A 281 4.12 -21.90 0.09
CA ALA A 281 5.40 -22.20 0.72
C ALA A 281 6.05 -20.94 1.34
N ARG A 282 6.05 -19.82 0.62
CA ARG A 282 6.53 -18.51 1.13
C ARG A 282 5.71 -18.05 2.34
N LEU A 283 4.39 -18.23 2.32
CA LEU A 283 3.51 -17.93 3.45
C LEU A 283 3.76 -18.83 4.66
N GLN A 284 4.07 -20.12 4.44
CA GLN A 284 4.44 -21.04 5.53
C GLN A 284 5.77 -20.66 6.17
N SER A 285 6.80 -20.35 5.38
CA SER A 285 8.09 -19.85 5.88
C SER A 285 7.94 -18.55 6.67
N SER A 286 7.15 -17.60 6.16
CA SER A 286 6.81 -16.35 6.86
C SER A 286 6.15 -16.62 8.22
N ARG A 287 5.16 -17.53 8.29
CA ARG A 287 4.51 -17.93 9.56
C ARG A 287 5.48 -18.60 10.54
N GLN A 288 6.41 -19.42 10.06
CA GLN A 288 7.44 -20.04 10.90
C GLN A 288 8.33 -18.96 11.53
N ARG A 289 8.84 -18.01 10.72
CA ARG A 289 9.65 -16.87 11.18
C ARG A 289 8.91 -15.97 12.17
N VAL A 290 7.61 -15.71 11.96
CA VAL A 290 6.79 -15.00 12.96
C VAL A 290 6.75 -15.75 14.28
N SER A 291 6.50 -17.07 14.27
CA SER A 291 6.48 -17.88 15.49
C SER A 291 7.84 -17.97 16.20
N GLU A 292 8.94 -17.81 15.46
CA GLU A 292 10.29 -17.72 16.02
C GLU A 292 10.51 -16.36 16.70
N LEU A 293 10.12 -15.26 16.05
CA LEU A 293 10.16 -13.91 16.62
C LEU A 293 9.26 -13.77 17.86
N GLU A 294 8.09 -14.41 17.88
CA GLU A 294 7.22 -14.47 19.07
C GLU A 294 7.91 -15.18 20.26
N ARG A 295 8.73 -16.21 19.99
CA ARG A 295 9.53 -16.90 21.01
C ARG A 295 10.72 -16.06 21.48
N THR A 296 11.44 -15.39 20.59
CA THR A 296 12.57 -14.53 20.99
C THR A 296 12.09 -13.31 21.77
N LEU A 297 10.99 -12.66 21.35
CA LEU A 297 10.34 -11.60 22.11
C LEU A 297 9.88 -12.07 23.51
N SER A 298 9.32 -13.28 23.61
CA SER A 298 8.95 -13.88 24.90
C SER A 298 10.15 -14.12 25.81
N SER A 299 11.27 -14.59 25.24
CA SER A 299 12.54 -14.80 25.96
C SER A 299 13.14 -13.48 26.44
N ILE A 300 13.21 -12.47 25.56
CA ILE A 300 13.71 -11.12 25.89
C ILE A 300 12.83 -10.47 26.96
N SER A 301 11.50 -10.60 26.90
CA SER A 301 10.60 -10.09 27.94
C SER A 301 10.81 -10.77 29.30
N MET A 302 11.15 -12.07 29.31
CA MET A 302 11.51 -12.78 30.55
C MET A 302 12.86 -12.31 31.09
N GLN A 303 13.87 -12.17 30.23
CA GLN A 303 15.19 -11.66 30.59
C GLN A 303 15.14 -10.21 31.10
N GLN A 304 14.31 -9.34 30.49
CA GLN A 304 14.06 -7.99 30.96
C GLN A 304 13.48 -8.00 32.38
N LYS A 305 12.44 -8.81 32.66
CA LYS A 305 11.84 -8.92 33.99
C LYS A 305 12.83 -9.44 35.04
N GLN A 306 13.74 -10.33 34.66
CA GLN A 306 14.82 -10.80 35.54
C GLN A 306 15.86 -9.70 35.81
N SER A 307 16.26 -8.93 34.78
CA SER A 307 17.16 -7.77 34.91
C SER A 307 16.54 -6.67 35.78
N GLU A 308 15.26 -6.35 35.59
CA GLU A 308 14.51 -5.42 36.44
C GLU A 308 14.43 -5.88 37.89
N LYS A 309 14.26 -7.19 38.15
CA LYS A 309 14.28 -7.74 39.51
C LYS A 309 15.66 -7.56 40.15
N HIS A 310 16.73 -7.88 39.42
CA HIS A 310 18.10 -7.73 39.91
C HIS A 310 18.46 -6.25 40.16
N ASN A 311 18.06 -5.33 39.28
CA ASN A 311 18.24 -3.89 39.47
C ASN A 311 17.46 -3.39 40.72
N LYS A 312 16.23 -3.88 40.95
CA LYS A 312 15.46 -3.64 42.19
C LYS A 312 16.07 -4.28 43.45
N GLU A 313 17.05 -5.19 43.31
CA GLU A 313 17.83 -5.77 44.40
C GLU A 313 19.09 -4.91 44.67
N LEU A 314 19.86 -4.58 43.63
CA LEU A 314 21.01 -3.66 43.70
C LEU A 314 20.64 -2.27 44.27
N VAL A 315 19.47 -1.73 43.91
CA VAL A 315 18.97 -0.46 44.48
C VAL A 315 18.74 -0.56 45.99
N LYS A 316 18.24 -1.70 46.49
CA LYS A 316 18.07 -1.92 47.94
C LYS A 316 19.40 -2.09 48.64
N GLU A 317 20.35 -2.79 48.04
CA GLU A 317 21.71 -2.95 48.58
C GLU A 317 22.42 -1.59 48.67
N ARG A 318 22.33 -0.76 47.62
CA ARG A 318 22.81 0.64 47.64
C ARG A 318 22.19 1.44 48.79
N ASP A 319 20.89 1.34 48.97
CA ASP A 319 20.18 2.14 49.98
C ASP A 319 20.44 1.64 51.41
N ASN A 320 20.62 0.33 51.60
CA ASN A 320 21.10 -0.27 52.84
C ASN A 320 22.54 0.17 53.17
N LEU A 321 23.46 0.13 52.19
CA LEU A 321 24.84 0.60 52.37
C LEU A 321 24.89 2.09 52.68
N LYS A 322 24.05 2.90 52.04
CA LYS A 322 23.92 4.34 52.33
C LYS A 322 23.42 4.59 53.76
N LEU A 323 22.48 3.79 54.25
CA LEU A 323 22.02 3.84 55.64
C LEU A 323 23.12 3.43 56.62
N GLU A 324 23.92 2.42 56.30
CA GLU A 324 25.02 1.97 57.16
C GLU A 324 26.15 3.00 57.23
N LEU A 325 26.53 3.61 56.09
CA LEU A 325 27.46 4.73 56.04
C LEU A 325 26.98 5.92 56.88
N TYR A 326 25.68 6.23 56.88
CA TYR A 326 25.12 7.28 57.73
C TYR A 326 25.25 6.96 59.23
N LYS A 327 25.00 5.72 59.65
CA LYS A 327 25.25 5.28 61.04
C LYS A 327 26.73 5.41 61.42
N GLN A 328 27.63 4.96 60.54
CA GLN A 328 29.08 5.03 60.78
C GLN A 328 29.58 6.47 60.87
N SER A 329 29.06 7.38 60.01
CA SER A 329 29.34 8.83 60.09
C SER A 329 28.92 9.39 61.45
N LYS A 330 27.68 9.10 61.89
CA LYS A 330 27.17 9.58 63.19
C LYS A 330 27.98 9.03 64.38
N GLY A 331 28.34 7.74 64.36
CA GLY A 331 29.21 7.15 65.39
C GLY A 331 30.63 7.75 65.39
N SER A 332 31.16 8.12 64.22
CA SER A 332 32.45 8.83 64.11
C SER A 332 32.37 10.26 64.65
N GLU A 333 31.25 10.97 64.44
CA GLU A 333 30.98 12.27 65.03
C GLU A 333 30.86 12.20 66.56
N GLU A 334 30.14 11.20 67.10
CA GLU A 334 30.00 10.95 68.54
C GLU A 334 31.36 10.67 69.21
N ILE A 335 32.19 9.80 68.60
CA ILE A 335 33.56 9.51 69.09
C ILE A 335 34.46 10.76 68.99
N LYS A 336 34.32 11.55 67.92
CA LYS A 336 35.08 12.80 67.76
C LYS A 336 34.71 13.82 68.83
N GLN A 337 33.43 13.93 69.19
CA GLN A 337 32.98 14.80 70.28
C GLN A 337 33.53 14.32 71.63
N GLN A 338 33.43 13.03 71.94
CA GLN A 338 34.01 12.45 73.17
C GLN A 338 35.52 12.74 73.29
N ASN A 339 36.27 12.61 72.19
CA ASN A 339 37.70 12.97 72.16
C ASN A 339 37.94 14.48 72.41
N SER A 340 37.08 15.38 71.93
CA SER A 340 37.20 16.81 72.23
C SER A 340 36.91 17.11 73.71
N GLU A 341 35.88 16.50 74.30
CA GLU A 341 35.53 16.68 75.72
C GLU A 341 36.63 16.14 76.66
N LEU A 342 37.25 15.01 76.32
CA LEU A 342 38.40 14.47 77.05
C LEU A 342 39.65 15.36 76.91
N SER A 343 39.91 15.89 75.71
CA SER A 343 41.02 16.80 75.45
C SER A 343 40.89 18.13 76.20
N GLU A 344 39.66 18.62 76.39
CA GLU A 344 39.39 19.83 77.16
C GLU A 344 39.53 19.60 78.67
N LYS A 345 39.00 18.49 79.20
CA LYS A 345 39.19 18.08 80.61
C LYS A 345 40.67 17.95 80.98
N LEU A 346 41.46 17.31 80.11
CA LEU A 346 42.92 17.20 80.30
C LEU A 346 43.59 18.57 80.34
N ARG A 347 43.15 19.51 79.49
CA ARG A 347 43.68 20.89 79.45
C ARG A 347 43.34 21.68 80.72
N SER A 348 42.15 21.50 81.29
CA SER A 348 41.76 22.09 82.58
C SER A 348 42.66 21.59 83.70
N LEU A 349 42.82 20.27 83.83
CA LEU A 349 43.66 19.65 84.87
C LEU A 349 45.14 20.07 84.77
N VAL A 350 45.68 20.24 83.56
CA VAL A 350 47.03 20.79 83.37
C VAL A 350 47.11 22.26 83.83
N SER A 351 46.09 23.07 83.55
CA SER A 351 46.01 24.45 84.01
C SER A 351 45.93 24.54 85.54
N GLU A 352 45.06 23.75 86.16
CA GLU A 352 44.89 23.67 87.62
C GLU A 352 46.20 23.22 88.31
N ASN A 353 46.87 22.20 87.77
CA ASN A 353 48.17 21.74 88.28
C ASN A 353 49.26 22.83 88.16
N SER A 354 49.21 23.67 87.13
CA SER A 354 50.15 24.79 86.97
C SER A 354 49.89 25.92 87.97
N ALA A 355 48.61 26.21 88.30
CA ALA A 355 48.25 27.19 89.32
C ALA A 355 48.67 26.73 90.72
N MET A 356 48.35 25.47 91.08
CA MET A 356 48.73 24.89 92.38
C MET A 356 50.25 24.89 92.63
N LYS A 357 51.07 24.79 91.58
CA LYS A 357 52.54 24.92 91.70
C LYS A 357 52.97 26.33 92.07
N LEU A 358 52.39 27.35 91.44
CA LEU A 358 52.67 28.75 91.78
C LEU A 358 52.24 29.08 93.21
N ASP A 359 51.07 28.61 93.65
CA ASP A 359 50.60 28.78 95.03
C ASP A 359 51.54 28.11 96.05
N MET A 360 52.04 26.91 95.74
CA MET A 360 53.02 26.20 96.58
C MET A 360 54.36 26.94 96.66
N GLU A 361 54.88 27.46 95.55
CA GLU A 361 56.09 28.29 95.54
C GLU A 361 55.92 29.57 96.37
N ASP A 362 54.76 30.23 96.28
CA ASP A 362 54.47 31.45 97.04
C ASP A 362 54.19 31.21 98.53
N LEU A 363 53.71 30.02 98.90
CA LEU A 363 53.65 29.60 100.31
C LEU A 363 55.04 29.29 100.86
N HIS A 364 55.94 28.69 100.06
CA HIS A 364 57.31 28.40 100.48
C HIS A 364 58.10 29.68 100.83
N LYS A 365 58.06 30.69 99.94
CA LYS A 365 58.69 32.01 100.16
C LYS A 365 58.18 32.70 101.44
N LYS A 366 56.90 32.51 101.80
CA LYS A 366 56.29 33.07 103.02
C LYS A 366 56.78 32.35 104.28
N LEU A 367 57.01 31.04 104.21
CA LEU A 367 57.55 30.25 105.32
C LEU A 367 58.99 30.67 105.65
N GLU A 368 59.88 30.72 104.66
CA GLU A 368 61.28 31.16 104.83
C GLU A 368 61.36 32.55 105.51
N MET A 369 60.51 33.47 105.07
CA MET A 369 60.45 34.84 105.61
C MET A 369 59.90 34.89 107.06
N ALA A 370 59.02 33.97 107.44
CA ALA A 370 58.54 33.86 108.82
C ALA A 370 59.58 33.24 109.77
N GLU A 371 60.31 32.21 109.32
CA GLU A 371 61.40 31.59 110.07
C GLU A 371 62.52 32.60 110.38
N LEU A 372 62.88 33.44 109.40
CA LEU A 372 63.84 34.54 109.58
C LEU A 372 63.41 35.55 110.66
N MET A 373 62.11 35.90 110.74
CA MET A 373 61.62 36.80 111.79
C MET A 373 61.70 36.17 113.18
N ILE A 374 61.31 34.90 113.32
CA ILE A 374 61.41 34.15 114.59
C ILE A 374 62.87 34.10 115.06
N GLN A 375 63.81 33.87 114.13
CA GLN A 375 65.24 33.85 114.42
C GLN A 375 65.78 35.21 114.89
N GLN A 376 65.22 36.34 114.42
CA GLN A 376 65.62 37.67 114.88
C GLN A 376 65.11 37.99 116.30
N PHE A 377 63.81 37.76 116.57
CA PHE A 377 63.23 38.05 117.90
C PHE A 377 63.79 37.18 119.01
N SER A 378 64.19 35.93 118.70
CA SER A 378 64.79 35.01 119.68
C SER A 378 66.10 35.51 120.31
N ASN A 379 66.74 36.53 119.74
CA ASN A 379 68.05 37.04 120.16
C ASN A 379 67.99 38.29 121.06
N GLN A 380 66.81 38.78 121.46
CA GLN A 380 66.67 39.99 122.30
C GLN A 380 65.77 39.75 123.51
N SER A 381 66.32 39.87 124.71
CA SER A 381 65.59 39.69 125.98
C SER A 381 65.86 40.86 126.93
N GLY A 382 64.80 41.48 127.50
CA GLY A 382 64.97 42.52 128.52
C GLY A 382 63.81 43.46 128.87
N ASN A 383 62.74 43.58 128.06
CA ASN A 383 61.70 44.61 128.27
C ASN A 383 60.32 44.06 128.66
N ALA A 384 59.61 44.77 129.54
CA ALA A 384 58.28 44.38 130.02
C ALA A 384 57.16 44.60 128.98
N ASP A 385 57.26 45.62 128.14
CA ASP A 385 56.35 45.84 127.00
C ASP A 385 56.52 44.73 125.95
N ALA A 386 57.77 44.29 125.72
CA ALA A 386 58.06 43.11 124.92
C ALA A 386 57.48 41.81 125.52
N ASN A 387 57.24 41.74 126.84
CA ASN A 387 56.54 40.60 127.46
C ASN A 387 55.03 40.60 127.13
N GLN A 388 54.39 41.76 126.94
CA GLN A 388 52.98 41.84 126.56
C GLN A 388 52.81 41.67 125.03
N GLN A 389 53.76 42.16 124.24
CA GLN A 389 53.85 41.82 122.82
C GLN A 389 54.15 40.33 122.62
N LEU A 390 55.03 39.74 123.44
CA LEU A 390 55.27 38.30 123.48
C LEU A 390 54.01 37.51 123.87
N GLN A 391 53.18 38.00 124.80
CA GLN A 391 51.90 37.36 125.14
C GLN A 391 50.95 37.30 123.93
N MET A 392 50.78 38.41 123.20
CA MET A 392 49.97 38.41 121.97
C MET A 392 50.61 37.54 120.88
N ALA A 393 51.93 37.62 120.70
CA ALA A 393 52.65 36.77 119.75
C ALA A 393 52.60 35.28 120.13
N LEU A 394 52.46 34.92 121.41
CA LEU A 394 52.23 33.55 121.86
C LEU A 394 50.81 33.07 121.57
N GLU A 395 49.81 33.95 121.65
CA GLU A 395 48.42 33.64 121.27
C GLU A 395 48.26 33.53 119.75
N GLU A 396 48.91 34.42 118.98
CA GLU A 396 49.05 34.30 117.52
C GLU A 396 49.83 33.02 117.16
N ARG A 397 50.95 32.72 117.84
CA ARG A 397 51.71 31.47 117.64
C ARG A 397 50.87 30.24 117.95
N ALA A 398 50.04 30.25 118.99
CA ALA A 398 49.11 29.14 119.28
C ALA A 398 48.05 28.98 118.18
N SER A 399 47.53 30.10 117.64
CA SER A 399 46.60 30.05 116.50
C SER A 399 47.27 29.50 115.24
N LEU A 400 48.51 29.89 114.97
CA LEU A 400 49.31 29.40 113.86
C LEU A 400 49.74 27.95 114.08
N GLU A 401 50.06 27.52 115.30
CA GLU A 401 50.30 26.12 115.65
C GLU A 401 49.07 25.26 115.37
N THR A 402 47.84 25.74 115.65
CA THR A 402 46.62 25.00 115.29
C THR A 402 46.35 24.97 113.77
N GLN A 403 46.67 26.03 113.04
CA GLN A 403 46.57 26.04 111.57
C GLN A 403 47.64 25.16 110.92
N ILE A 404 48.87 25.18 111.43
CA ILE A 404 49.98 24.30 111.03
C ILE A 404 49.63 22.86 111.38
N ALA A 405 48.99 22.58 112.53
CA ALA A 405 48.50 21.24 112.86
C ALA A 405 47.47 20.75 111.83
N GLN A 406 46.45 21.55 111.51
CA GLN A 406 45.43 21.22 110.49
C GLN A 406 46.03 21.05 109.09
N LEU A 407 46.94 21.94 108.68
CA LEU A 407 47.66 21.81 107.41
C LEU A 407 48.57 20.57 107.40
N SER A 408 49.25 20.27 108.51
CA SER A 408 50.07 19.06 108.65
C SER A 408 49.22 17.79 108.61
N GLU A 409 48.00 17.79 109.17
CA GLU A 409 47.05 16.68 109.07
C GLU A 409 46.57 16.50 107.62
N SER A 410 46.21 17.59 106.93
CA SER A 410 45.85 17.53 105.50
C SER A 410 47.01 17.06 104.61
N LEU A 411 48.25 17.46 104.92
CA LEU A 411 49.46 16.96 104.26
C LEU A 411 49.71 15.48 104.58
N HIS A 412 49.49 15.01 105.80
CA HIS A 412 49.57 13.58 106.14
C HIS A 412 48.49 12.76 105.42
N GLN A 413 47.27 13.30 105.25
CA GLN A 413 46.21 12.66 104.47
C GLN A 413 46.58 12.57 102.99
N LEU A 414 46.97 13.69 102.36
CA LEU A 414 47.44 13.71 100.96
C LEU A 414 48.70 12.86 100.75
N GLN A 415 49.59 12.80 101.75
CA GLN A 415 50.75 11.91 101.73
C GLN A 415 50.34 10.44 101.82
N ALA A 416 49.38 10.08 102.68
CA ALA A 416 48.86 8.71 102.76
C ALA A 416 48.11 8.29 101.48
N GLU A 417 47.37 9.21 100.85
CA GLU A 417 46.75 8.99 99.54
C GLU A 417 47.81 8.81 98.45
N ARG A 418 48.81 9.71 98.36
CA ARG A 418 49.97 9.59 97.46
C ARG A 418 50.67 8.25 97.65
N ASP A 419 50.95 7.86 98.88
CA ASP A 419 51.68 6.63 99.18
C ASP A 419 50.82 5.39 98.85
N GLN A 420 49.49 5.45 99.03
CA GLN A 420 48.58 4.42 98.54
C GLN A 420 48.53 4.36 96.99
N TYR A 421 48.59 5.48 96.28
CA TYR A 421 48.73 5.50 94.83
C TYR A 421 50.10 4.97 94.35
N VAL A 422 51.18 5.26 95.09
CA VAL A 422 52.52 4.73 94.84
C VAL A 422 52.56 3.21 95.05
N GLU A 423 51.92 2.67 96.09
CA GLU A 423 51.80 1.21 96.25
C GLU A 423 50.95 0.57 95.12
N LYS A 424 49.81 1.16 94.73
CA LYS A 424 49.04 0.67 93.55
C LYS A 424 49.88 0.67 92.28
N LEU A 425 50.66 1.71 92.02
CA LEU A 425 51.57 1.78 90.87
C LEU A 425 52.75 0.80 90.98
N LYS A 426 53.19 0.44 92.19
CA LYS A 426 54.16 -0.66 92.41
C LYS A 426 53.52 -2.03 92.19
N GLU A 427 52.27 -2.24 92.60
CA GLU A 427 51.52 -3.49 92.35
C GLU A 427 51.27 -3.68 90.85
N GLU A 428 50.72 -2.68 90.15
CA GLU A 428 50.56 -2.68 88.70
C GLU A 428 51.92 -2.82 88.00
N GLY A 429 52.93 -2.07 88.44
CA GLY A 429 54.30 -2.17 87.94
C GLY A 429 54.91 -3.55 88.12
N SER A 430 54.63 -4.24 89.24
CA SER A 430 55.06 -5.61 89.52
C SER A 430 54.34 -6.62 88.63
N ILE A 431 53.03 -6.45 88.39
CA ILE A 431 52.25 -7.28 87.45
C ILE A 431 52.80 -7.11 86.03
N TRP A 432 53.06 -5.88 85.58
CA TRP A 432 53.67 -5.61 84.29
C TRP A 432 55.10 -6.14 84.21
N GLN A 433 55.92 -5.99 85.25
CA GLN A 433 57.28 -6.53 85.33
C GLN A 433 57.27 -8.06 85.28
N GLN A 434 56.36 -8.73 85.98
CA GLN A 434 56.19 -10.18 85.91
C GLN A 434 55.73 -10.62 84.50
N ARG A 435 54.86 -9.84 83.86
CA ARG A 435 54.41 -10.14 82.48
C ARG A 435 55.51 -9.94 81.44
N VAL A 436 56.32 -8.89 81.59
CA VAL A 436 57.53 -8.65 80.80
C VAL A 436 58.57 -9.74 81.07
N GLN A 437 58.75 -10.17 82.32
CA GLN A 437 59.61 -11.30 82.67
C GLN A 437 59.15 -12.57 81.98
N GLN A 438 57.88 -12.96 82.07
CA GLN A 438 57.32 -14.13 81.36
C GLN A 438 57.56 -14.08 79.84
N LEU A 439 57.37 -12.92 79.21
CA LEU A 439 57.63 -12.74 77.78
C LEU A 439 59.13 -12.77 77.46
N SER A 440 59.98 -12.17 78.31
CA SER A 440 61.44 -12.23 78.18
C SER A 440 61.99 -13.63 78.40
N GLU A 441 61.36 -14.44 79.26
CA GLU A 441 61.68 -15.85 79.51
C GLU A 441 61.36 -16.69 78.26
N GLN A 442 60.19 -16.46 77.64
CA GLN A 442 59.82 -17.09 76.36
C GLN A 442 60.75 -16.66 75.22
N VAL A 443 61.09 -15.37 75.13
CA VAL A 443 62.07 -14.88 74.16
C VAL A 443 63.46 -15.45 74.44
N ARG A 444 63.87 -15.63 75.70
CA ARG A 444 65.12 -16.27 76.11
C ARG A 444 65.13 -17.75 75.71
N THR A 445 64.07 -18.51 75.95
CA THR A 445 64.02 -19.93 75.53
C THR A 445 64.02 -20.07 74.01
N MET A 446 63.27 -19.24 73.29
CA MET A 446 63.30 -19.20 71.81
C MET A 446 64.68 -18.76 71.29
N ALA A 447 65.36 -17.83 71.98
CA ALA A 447 66.70 -17.40 71.65
C ALA A 447 67.75 -18.47 71.96
N GLU A 448 67.59 -19.25 73.04
CA GLU A 448 68.46 -20.38 73.36
C GLU A 448 68.24 -21.59 72.44
N GLU A 449 67.02 -21.82 71.96
CA GLU A 449 66.74 -22.79 70.89
C GLU A 449 67.38 -22.34 69.58
N LYS A 450 67.24 -21.05 69.22
CA LYS A 450 67.97 -20.45 68.09
C LYS A 450 69.48 -20.52 68.30
N GLU A 451 70.00 -20.28 69.50
CA GLU A 451 71.44 -20.33 69.80
C GLU A 451 71.96 -21.77 69.75
N LYS A 452 71.17 -22.78 70.17
CA LYS A 452 71.50 -24.21 69.97
C LYS A 452 71.57 -24.56 68.49
N HIS A 453 70.62 -24.09 67.67
CA HIS A 453 70.67 -24.29 66.22
C HIS A 453 71.82 -23.53 65.55
N MET A 454 72.09 -22.29 65.97
CA MET A 454 73.25 -21.51 65.52
C MET A 454 74.56 -22.12 65.99
N ALA A 455 74.63 -22.75 67.17
CA ALA A 455 75.80 -23.46 67.66
C ALA A 455 76.02 -24.76 66.88
N GLN A 456 74.97 -25.51 66.56
CA GLN A 456 75.04 -26.66 65.64
C GLN A 456 75.57 -26.24 64.26
N ILE A 457 75.09 -25.13 63.70
CA ILE A 457 75.61 -24.56 62.45
C ILE A 457 77.08 -24.14 62.62
N ARG A 458 77.41 -23.37 63.67
CA ARG A 458 78.79 -22.93 63.95
C ARG A 458 79.74 -24.07 64.28
N GLU A 459 79.28 -25.22 64.77
CA GLU A 459 80.11 -26.41 65.02
C GLU A 459 80.39 -27.15 63.70
N LEU A 460 79.39 -27.20 62.80
CA LEU A 460 79.55 -27.67 61.42
C LEU A 460 80.45 -26.72 60.58
N GLU A 461 80.48 -25.42 60.90
CA GLU A 461 81.39 -24.44 60.29
C GLU A 461 82.79 -24.45 60.94
N ALA A 462 82.88 -24.56 62.27
CA ALA A 462 84.14 -24.54 63.01
C ALA A 462 84.94 -25.84 62.83
N SER A 463 84.27 -26.98 62.67
CA SER A 463 84.94 -28.21 62.22
C SER A 463 85.52 -28.10 60.81
N VAL A 464 84.98 -27.22 59.97
CA VAL A 464 85.56 -26.87 58.65
C VAL A 464 86.72 -25.87 58.78
N THR A 465 86.71 -24.93 59.73
CA THR A 465 87.77 -23.91 59.87
C THR A 465 88.92 -24.29 60.81
N GLU A 466 88.71 -25.10 61.85
CA GLU A 466 89.78 -25.53 62.77
C GLU A 466 90.77 -26.50 62.08
N LEU A 467 90.33 -27.17 61.01
CA LEU A 467 91.18 -27.89 60.05
C LEU A 467 92.19 -26.97 59.31
N LEU A 468 92.05 -25.63 59.39
CA LEU A 468 92.82 -24.68 58.57
C LEU A 468 93.85 -23.82 59.34
N SER A 469 93.82 -23.70 60.68
CA SER A 469 94.35 -22.46 61.33
C SER A 469 95.18 -22.53 62.65
N LYS A 470 95.85 -23.63 63.02
CA LYS A 470 96.53 -23.76 64.35
C LYS A 470 98.03 -23.33 64.42
N SER A 471 98.38 -22.05 64.68
CA SER A 471 99.78 -21.60 65.02
C SER A 471 100.05 -20.13 65.59
N ALA A 472 100.84 -19.98 66.70
CA ALA A 472 101.71 -18.82 67.23
C ALA A 472 101.23 -17.62 68.18
N VAL A 473 102.11 -17.00 69.07
CA VAL A 473 101.82 -16.17 70.35
C VAL A 473 102.99 -15.26 71.10
N LYS A 474 102.84 -14.01 71.74
CA LYS A 474 103.53 -13.39 73.05
C LYS A 474 103.90 -11.80 73.33
N PRO A 475 104.67 -11.28 74.42
CA PRO A 475 104.58 -9.91 75.17
C PRO A 475 105.81 -9.12 75.98
N THR A 476 105.59 -8.00 76.80
CA THR A 476 106.30 -7.29 78.05
C THR A 476 107.52 -6.23 78.02
N ASP A 477 108.05 -5.32 78.97
CA ASP A 477 107.79 -4.45 80.26
C ASP A 477 109.11 -3.58 80.78
N THR A 478 109.42 -2.62 81.78
CA THR A 478 108.93 -1.49 82.77
C THR A 478 110.04 -0.69 83.69
N GLU A 479 109.86 0.51 84.41
CA GLU A 479 110.72 1.07 85.61
C GLU A 479 110.82 2.67 86.07
N PRO A 480 111.69 3.21 87.05
CA PRO A 480 111.55 4.45 88.02
C PRO A 480 112.74 5.55 88.21
N SER A 481 113.05 6.56 89.15
CA SER A 481 112.76 7.12 90.58
C SER A 481 113.12 8.68 91.01
N LEU A 482 113.73 9.12 92.20
CA LEU A 482 113.78 10.52 92.95
C LEU A 482 115.13 10.96 93.77
N PRO A 483 115.43 12.02 94.69
CA PRO A 483 114.83 13.21 95.51
C PRO A 483 115.64 14.65 95.56
N ALA A 484 115.85 15.69 96.50
CA ALA A 484 115.65 16.23 97.95
C ALA A 484 115.97 17.83 98.24
N GLY A 485 116.04 18.47 99.50
CA GLY A 485 116.27 20.00 99.83
C GLY A 485 116.65 20.63 101.30
N PRO A 486 116.71 22.02 101.60
CA PRO A 486 117.38 22.78 102.79
C PRO A 486 116.60 23.62 103.94
N THR A 487 116.87 24.94 104.30
CA THR A 487 116.89 25.53 105.72
C THR A 487 116.07 26.85 106.10
N ALA A 488 116.38 27.54 107.24
CA ALA A 488 115.39 28.24 108.11
C ALA A 488 115.16 29.78 108.01
N ALA A 489 116.10 30.60 107.50
CA ALA A 489 115.77 31.99 107.16
C ALA A 489 114.99 32.05 105.83
N GLU A 490 115.19 31.02 105.01
CA GLU A 490 114.39 30.70 103.83
C GLU A 490 112.95 30.42 104.30
N LEU A 491 112.73 29.61 105.36
CA LEU A 491 111.40 29.27 105.89
C LEU A 491 110.45 30.47 106.12
N SER A 492 110.86 31.59 106.73
CA SER A 492 109.90 32.69 107.00
C SER A 492 109.50 33.45 105.74
N LEU A 493 110.44 33.67 104.81
CA LEU A 493 110.12 34.20 103.48
C LEU A 493 109.31 33.19 102.67
N GLN A 494 109.59 31.89 102.84
CA GLN A 494 108.89 30.79 102.22
C GLN A 494 107.49 30.59 102.80
N GLU A 495 107.22 30.92 104.07
CA GLU A 495 105.88 30.97 104.69
C GLU A 495 105.04 32.11 104.12
N GLU A 496 105.61 33.32 103.96
CA GLU A 496 104.91 34.45 103.35
C GLU A 496 104.68 34.24 101.85
N ILE A 497 105.67 33.70 101.14
CA ILE A 497 105.56 33.25 99.75
C ILE A 497 104.54 32.11 99.65
N GLN A 498 104.48 31.17 100.61
CA GLN A 498 103.47 30.11 100.65
C GLN A 498 102.06 30.66 100.87
N ARG A 499 101.86 31.66 101.75
CA ARG A 499 100.53 32.28 101.92
C ARG A 499 100.08 32.98 100.64
N LEU A 500 100.95 33.76 100.02
CA LEU A 500 100.65 34.44 98.74
C LEU A 500 100.54 33.45 97.56
N GLN A 501 101.20 32.29 97.63
CA GLN A 501 101.00 31.17 96.69
C GLN A 501 99.65 30.50 96.92
N GLN A 502 99.28 30.19 98.16
CA GLN A 502 97.98 29.60 98.52
C GLN A 502 96.81 30.50 98.13
N GLU A 503 96.86 31.79 98.47
CA GLU A 503 95.82 32.77 98.14
C GLU A 503 95.71 32.95 96.60
N LYS A 504 96.85 32.98 95.89
CA LYS A 504 96.88 32.96 94.42
C LYS A 504 96.33 31.65 93.83
N GLU A 505 96.65 30.50 94.42
CA GLU A 505 96.21 29.18 93.98
C GLU A 505 94.71 28.98 94.22
N GLU A 506 94.18 29.52 95.31
CA GLU A 506 92.74 29.52 95.61
C GLU A 506 91.98 30.45 94.66
N LEU A 507 92.42 31.69 94.45
CA LEU A 507 91.84 32.58 93.42
C LEU A 507 91.98 31.99 92.00
N HIS A 508 93.08 31.31 91.70
CA HIS A 508 93.26 30.63 90.42
C HIS A 508 92.34 29.40 90.29
N GLY A 509 92.10 28.67 91.39
CA GLY A 509 91.15 27.56 91.45
C GLY A 509 89.70 28.03 91.25
N GLN A 510 89.30 29.11 91.92
CA GLN A 510 87.99 29.75 91.75
C GLN A 510 87.81 30.29 90.32
N TYR A 511 88.83 30.96 89.76
CA TYR A 511 88.82 31.39 88.36
C TYR A 511 88.71 30.21 87.39
N GLN A 512 89.48 29.13 87.60
CA GLN A 512 89.37 27.92 86.76
C GLN A 512 88.00 27.25 86.89
N ALA A 513 87.37 27.24 88.07
CA ALA A 513 86.01 26.74 88.23
C ALA A 513 85.03 27.61 87.43
N GLN A 514 85.06 28.93 87.61
CA GLN A 514 84.19 29.85 86.87
C GLN A 514 84.41 29.79 85.35
N VAL A 515 85.64 29.52 84.87
CA VAL A 515 85.91 29.25 83.45
C VAL A 515 85.23 27.96 83.00
N ARG A 516 85.38 26.83 83.72
CA ARG A 516 84.71 25.56 83.39
C ARG A 516 83.19 25.70 83.39
N ASP A 517 82.62 26.45 84.32
CA ASP A 517 81.18 26.68 84.42
C ASP A 517 80.68 27.50 83.22
N ASN A 518 81.44 28.53 82.80
CA ASN A 518 81.15 29.28 81.58
C ASN A 518 81.34 28.44 80.30
N GLU A 519 82.31 27.53 80.26
CA GLU A 519 82.49 26.58 79.16
C GLU A 519 81.31 25.60 79.06
N GLN A 520 80.83 25.07 80.19
CA GLN A 520 79.65 24.20 80.25
C GLN A 520 78.37 24.95 79.85
N LEU A 521 78.15 26.17 80.36
CA LEU A 521 77.01 27.02 79.95
C LEU A 521 77.10 27.38 78.45
N SER A 522 78.30 27.60 77.92
CA SER A 522 78.51 27.84 76.49
C SER A 522 78.27 26.60 75.63
N HIS A 523 78.48 25.39 76.17
CA HIS A 523 78.13 24.14 75.51
C HIS A 523 76.61 23.95 75.50
N LEU A 524 75.95 24.13 76.65
CA LEU A 524 74.50 24.00 76.79
C LEU A 524 73.73 25.03 75.96
N ASN A 525 74.19 26.28 75.89
CA ASN A 525 73.61 27.29 74.99
C ASN A 525 73.74 26.87 73.53
N ARG A 526 74.90 26.35 73.09
CA ARG A 526 75.10 25.87 71.71
C ARG A 526 74.19 24.68 71.38
N GLU A 527 74.03 23.73 72.31
CA GLU A 527 73.06 22.64 72.16
C GLU A 527 71.61 23.14 72.06
N GLN A 528 71.24 24.20 72.79
CA GLN A 528 69.91 24.82 72.69
C GLN A 528 69.74 25.60 71.38
N GLU A 529 70.75 26.32 70.91
CA GLU A 529 70.76 27.00 69.61
C GLU A 529 70.62 26.00 68.46
N GLU A 530 71.39 24.91 68.46
CA GLU A 530 71.29 23.84 67.45
C GLU A 530 69.91 23.16 67.47
N ARG A 531 69.34 22.93 68.67
CA ARG A 531 68.01 22.33 68.84
C ARG A 531 66.87 23.27 68.42
N LEU A 532 67.02 24.58 68.64
CA LEU A 532 66.10 25.60 68.13
C LEU A 532 66.16 25.68 66.61
N LEU A 533 67.36 25.75 66.02
CA LEU A 533 67.54 25.77 64.57
C LEU A 533 66.96 24.53 63.88
N GLU A 534 67.05 23.33 64.49
CA GLU A 534 66.42 22.14 63.92
C GLU A 534 64.89 22.15 64.08
N LEU A 535 64.36 22.68 65.19
CA LEU A 535 62.92 22.91 65.35
C LEU A 535 62.40 23.91 64.30
N GLU A 536 63.08 25.03 64.10
CA GLU A 536 62.75 26.01 63.05
C GLU A 536 62.73 25.37 61.66
N LYS A 537 63.75 24.55 61.32
CA LYS A 537 63.77 23.76 60.07
C LYS A 537 62.59 22.79 59.95
N THR A 538 62.16 22.14 61.04
CA THR A 538 60.97 21.26 60.99
C THR A 538 59.66 22.03 60.77
N VAL A 539 59.51 23.19 61.44
CA VAL A 539 58.33 24.06 61.26
C VAL A 539 58.31 24.67 59.85
N GLN A 540 59.46 25.09 59.34
CA GLN A 540 59.58 25.61 57.98
C GLN A 540 59.19 24.55 56.94
N ARG A 541 59.74 23.32 57.04
CA ARG A 541 59.35 22.21 56.15
C ARG A 541 57.87 21.88 56.24
N HIS A 542 57.28 21.85 57.45
CA HIS A 542 55.83 21.62 57.58
C HIS A 542 54.97 22.77 57.03
N ASN A 543 55.45 24.02 57.04
CA ASN A 543 54.78 25.13 56.36
C ASN A 543 54.85 24.97 54.83
N GLU A 544 56.02 24.62 54.29
CA GLU A 544 56.22 24.34 52.86
C GLU A 544 55.34 23.17 52.39
N GLU A 545 55.37 22.03 53.11
CA GLU A 545 54.49 20.86 52.88
C GLU A 545 52.99 21.21 52.98
N SER A 546 52.62 22.15 53.85
CA SER A 546 51.23 22.62 54.01
C SER A 546 50.77 23.48 52.82
N VAL A 547 51.63 24.37 52.33
CA VAL A 547 51.37 25.20 51.14
C VAL A 547 51.25 24.31 49.89
N ASP A 548 52.19 23.39 49.68
CA ASP A 548 52.13 22.42 48.57
C ASP A 548 50.84 21.58 48.63
N ARG A 549 50.50 21.07 49.82
CA ARG A 549 49.26 20.31 50.04
C ARG A 549 48.01 21.14 49.74
N GLN A 550 47.99 22.42 50.10
CA GLN A 550 46.86 23.30 49.82
C GLN A 550 46.77 23.62 48.32
N GLN A 551 47.89 23.86 47.64
CA GLN A 551 47.92 24.09 46.19
C GLN A 551 47.49 22.85 45.39
N ILE A 552 47.85 21.64 45.84
CA ILE A 552 47.36 20.36 45.27
C ILE A 552 45.86 20.17 45.51
N LEU A 553 45.33 20.56 46.67
CA LEU A 553 43.89 20.50 46.94
C LEU A 553 43.10 21.52 46.10
N GLU A 554 43.67 22.69 45.83
CA GLU A 554 43.05 23.74 45.02
C GLU A 554 43.07 23.39 43.52
N SER A 555 44.17 22.86 43.00
CA SER A 555 44.23 22.33 41.63
C SER A 555 43.27 21.15 41.44
N MET A 556 43.24 20.19 42.37
CA MET A 556 42.29 19.07 42.33
C MET A 556 40.82 19.54 42.40
N GLN A 557 40.52 20.64 43.10
CA GLN A 557 39.17 21.24 43.07
C GLN A 557 38.86 21.91 41.73
N SER A 558 39.81 22.61 41.12
CA SER A 558 39.69 23.20 39.77
C SER A 558 39.46 22.12 38.70
N ASP A 559 40.25 21.04 38.74
CA ASP A 559 40.13 19.90 37.85
C ASP A 559 38.80 19.18 38.05
N LYS A 560 38.39 18.93 39.31
CA LYS A 560 37.08 18.37 39.63
C LYS A 560 35.94 19.23 39.08
N ALA A 561 36.02 20.56 39.18
CA ALA A 561 35.01 21.45 38.63
C ALA A 561 35.00 21.41 37.08
N THR A 562 36.16 21.38 36.45
CA THR A 562 36.32 21.33 34.99
C THR A 562 35.83 20.00 34.41
N ILE A 563 36.24 18.87 35.02
CA ILE A 563 35.75 17.52 34.72
C ILE A 563 34.23 17.44 34.94
N SER A 564 33.70 18.03 36.01
CA SER A 564 32.23 18.04 36.26
C SER A 564 31.45 18.78 35.16
N ARG A 565 31.96 19.93 34.69
CA ARG A 565 31.38 20.65 33.54
C ARG A 565 31.45 19.81 32.26
N ALA A 566 32.61 19.23 31.97
CA ALA A 566 32.82 18.40 30.78
C ALA A 566 31.95 17.12 30.82
N LEU A 567 31.76 16.49 31.97
CA LEU A 567 30.85 15.36 32.15
C LEU A 567 29.38 15.76 31.99
N SER A 568 28.99 16.95 32.46
CA SER A 568 27.64 17.49 32.25
C SER A 568 27.38 17.74 30.76
N GLN A 569 28.31 18.38 30.05
CA GLN A 569 28.22 18.60 28.61
C GLN A 569 28.20 17.28 27.81
N ASN A 570 29.05 16.31 28.18
CA ASN A 570 29.03 14.97 27.56
C ASN A 570 27.74 14.19 27.85
N ARG A 571 27.05 14.48 28.96
CA ARG A 571 25.73 13.93 29.26
C ARG A 571 24.66 14.59 28.38
N GLU A 572 24.63 15.91 28.33
CA GLU A 572 23.70 16.70 27.52
C GLU A 572 23.83 16.35 26.03
N LEU A 573 25.05 16.24 25.50
CA LEU A 573 25.30 15.78 24.12
C LEU A 573 24.82 14.34 23.87
N LYS A 574 24.89 13.45 24.86
CA LYS A 574 24.34 12.08 24.74
C LYS A 574 22.82 12.05 24.81
N GLU A 575 22.21 12.92 25.61
CA GLU A 575 20.75 13.08 25.69
C GLU A 575 20.23 13.70 24.37
N GLN A 576 20.88 14.74 23.83
CA GLN A 576 20.60 15.29 22.49
C GLN A 576 20.79 14.27 21.35
N LEU A 577 21.85 13.44 21.40
CA LEU A 577 22.07 12.37 20.42
C LEU A 577 20.97 11.30 20.49
N ALA A 578 20.55 10.92 21.70
CA ALA A 578 19.46 9.98 21.91
C ALA A 578 18.11 10.55 21.48
N GLU A 579 17.84 11.84 21.70
CA GLU A 579 16.67 12.55 21.16
C GLU A 579 16.67 12.55 19.63
N LEU A 580 17.81 12.85 19.00
CA LEU A 580 17.95 12.84 17.54
C LEU A 580 17.76 11.42 16.97
N GLN A 581 18.34 10.39 17.59
CA GLN A 581 18.13 8.99 17.20
C GLN A 581 16.66 8.57 17.35
N ASN A 582 16.00 8.92 18.46
CA ASN A 582 14.57 8.67 18.65
C ASN A 582 13.73 9.44 17.62
N GLY A 583 14.11 10.66 17.25
CA GLY A 583 13.52 11.45 16.18
C GLY A 583 13.63 10.76 14.82
N PHE A 584 14.82 10.29 14.45
CA PHE A 584 15.03 9.51 13.23
C PHE A 584 14.22 8.21 13.21
N VAL A 585 14.15 7.46 14.31
CA VAL A 585 13.35 6.22 14.38
C VAL A 585 11.85 6.52 14.26
N LYS A 586 11.33 7.54 14.96
CA LYS A 586 9.94 8.00 14.81
C LYS A 586 9.63 8.41 13.37
N LEU A 587 10.43 9.31 12.80
CA LEU A 587 10.22 9.84 11.46
C LEU A 587 10.39 8.77 10.37
N THR A 588 11.23 7.75 10.60
CA THR A 588 11.33 6.57 9.72
C THR A 588 10.09 5.68 9.81
N ASN A 589 9.56 5.45 11.02
CA ASN A 589 8.32 4.70 11.22
C ASN A 589 7.11 5.45 10.63
N GLU A 590 7.00 6.76 10.87
CA GLU A 590 5.97 7.63 10.30
C GLU A 590 6.04 7.64 8.76
N ASN A 591 7.23 7.75 8.17
CA ASN A 591 7.41 7.62 6.72
C ASN A 591 7.02 6.22 6.20
N MET A 592 7.31 5.15 6.95
CA MET A 592 6.91 3.78 6.59
C MET A 592 5.38 3.62 6.65
N GLU A 593 4.72 4.14 7.68
CA GLU A 593 3.26 4.13 7.83
C GLU A 593 2.57 4.96 6.75
N VAL A 594 3.05 6.19 6.48
CA VAL A 594 2.55 7.05 5.39
C VAL A 594 2.77 6.41 4.02
N THR A 595 3.92 5.78 3.78
CA THR A 595 4.21 5.07 2.52
C THR A 595 3.31 3.84 2.35
N SER A 596 3.09 3.07 3.41
CA SER A 596 2.20 1.90 3.43
C SER A 596 0.74 2.31 3.20
N ALA A 597 0.28 3.36 3.88
CA ALA A 597 -1.03 3.96 3.67
C ALA A 597 -1.21 4.44 2.22
N LEU A 598 -0.24 5.19 1.68
CA LEU A 598 -0.23 5.66 0.30
C LEU A 598 -0.27 4.50 -0.71
N GLN A 599 0.49 3.43 -0.51
CA GLN A 599 0.42 2.23 -1.36
C GLN A 599 -0.95 1.54 -1.28
N SER A 600 -1.56 1.48 -0.09
CA SER A 600 -2.90 0.93 0.09
C SER A 600 -3.98 1.76 -0.60
N GLU A 601 -3.91 3.10 -0.51
CA GLU A 601 -4.82 4.02 -1.21
C GLU A 601 -4.59 4.00 -2.73
N GLN A 602 -3.36 3.85 -3.20
CA GLN A 602 -3.08 3.60 -4.62
C GLN A 602 -3.67 2.27 -5.10
N HIS A 603 -3.68 1.22 -4.28
CA HIS A 603 -4.36 -0.03 -4.60
C HIS A 603 -5.89 0.15 -4.63
N VAL A 604 -6.48 0.84 -3.64
CA VAL A 604 -7.91 1.17 -3.63
C VAL A 604 -8.29 2.00 -4.86
N LYS A 605 -7.49 3.00 -5.22
CA LYS A 605 -7.68 3.82 -6.44
C LYS A 605 -7.63 2.96 -7.72
N LYS A 606 -6.72 2.00 -7.83
CA LYS A 606 -6.65 1.05 -8.95
C LYS A 606 -7.89 0.15 -9.03
N GLU A 607 -8.38 -0.35 -7.90
CA GLU A 607 -9.60 -1.16 -7.83
C GLU A 607 -10.88 -0.35 -8.13
N LEU A 608 -10.95 0.91 -7.69
CA LEU A 608 -12.03 1.83 -8.06
C LEU A 608 -12.00 2.17 -9.55
N ALA A 609 -10.82 2.40 -10.13
CA ALA A 609 -10.66 2.63 -11.57
C ALA A 609 -11.12 1.41 -12.40
N LYS A 610 -10.76 0.18 -12.01
CA LYS A 610 -11.27 -1.04 -12.64
C LYS A 610 -12.81 -1.12 -12.57
N LYS A 611 -13.39 -0.84 -11.40
CA LYS A 611 -14.86 -0.88 -11.21
C LYS A 611 -15.59 0.19 -12.01
N LEU A 612 -15.02 1.39 -12.14
CA LEU A 612 -15.54 2.43 -13.02
C LEU A 612 -15.45 2.00 -14.49
N GLY A 613 -14.34 1.40 -14.92
CA GLY A 613 -14.20 0.79 -16.24
C GLY A 613 -15.28 -0.26 -16.52
N GLN A 614 -15.45 -1.23 -15.62
CA GLN A 614 -16.50 -2.26 -15.74
C GLN A 614 -17.91 -1.66 -15.78
N LEU A 615 -18.21 -0.66 -14.94
CA LEU A 615 -19.51 0.01 -14.98
C LEU A 615 -19.72 0.79 -16.28
N GLN A 616 -18.65 1.33 -16.88
CA GLN A 616 -18.70 2.05 -18.16
C GLN A 616 -18.84 1.09 -19.36
N GLU A 617 -18.19 -0.07 -19.32
CA GLU A 617 -18.37 -1.19 -20.26
C GLU A 617 -19.80 -1.72 -20.20
N ASN A 618 -20.28 -2.12 -19.01
CA ASN A 618 -21.65 -2.58 -18.81
C ASN A 618 -22.70 -1.53 -19.23
N LEU A 619 -22.41 -0.23 -19.12
CA LEU A 619 -23.27 0.86 -19.61
C LEU A 619 -23.17 1.09 -21.12
N GLY A 620 -22.13 0.60 -21.78
CA GLY A 620 -22.04 0.44 -23.23
C GLY A 620 -22.95 -0.68 -23.69
N ASP A 621 -22.76 -1.89 -23.15
CA ASP A 621 -23.55 -3.08 -23.47
C ASP A 621 -25.07 -2.83 -23.28
N LEU A 622 -25.45 -2.15 -22.19
CA LEU A 622 -26.84 -1.82 -21.90
C LEU A 622 -27.42 -0.77 -22.87
N LYS A 623 -26.59 0.07 -23.48
CA LYS A 623 -27.01 1.00 -24.53
C LYS A 623 -27.12 0.30 -25.88
N GLU A 624 -26.14 -0.50 -26.26
CA GLU A 624 -26.19 -1.26 -27.52
C GLU A 624 -27.40 -2.21 -27.55
N THR A 625 -27.62 -2.95 -26.47
CA THR A 625 -28.82 -3.82 -26.34
C THR A 625 -30.13 -3.02 -26.32
N LEU A 626 -30.17 -1.82 -25.73
CA LEU A 626 -31.33 -0.92 -25.80
C LEU A 626 -31.54 -0.37 -27.21
N GLU A 627 -30.49 -0.01 -27.94
CA GLU A 627 -30.57 0.47 -29.33
C GLU A 627 -31.02 -0.64 -30.27
N LEU A 628 -30.49 -1.85 -30.15
CA LEU A 628 -30.95 -3.04 -30.87
C LEU A 628 -32.43 -3.33 -30.59
N LYS A 629 -32.85 -3.33 -29.32
CA LYS A 629 -34.28 -3.51 -28.95
C LYS A 629 -35.17 -2.37 -29.44
N THR A 630 -34.63 -1.16 -29.56
CA THR A 630 -35.34 -0.02 -30.16
C THR A 630 -35.46 -0.17 -31.68
N GLN A 631 -34.46 -0.72 -32.35
CA GLN A 631 -34.52 -1.06 -33.79
C GLN A 631 -35.52 -2.19 -34.06
N GLU A 632 -35.49 -3.27 -33.27
CA GLU A 632 -36.51 -4.34 -33.32
C GLU A 632 -37.93 -3.80 -33.12
N ALA A 633 -38.13 -2.92 -32.14
CA ALA A 633 -39.44 -2.31 -31.87
C ALA A 633 -39.93 -1.43 -33.04
N ARG A 634 -39.03 -0.70 -33.73
CA ARG A 634 -39.36 0.05 -34.95
C ARG A 634 -39.74 -0.89 -36.10
N ALA A 635 -38.95 -1.93 -36.35
CA ALA A 635 -39.24 -2.90 -37.41
C ALA A 635 -40.60 -3.61 -37.21
N LEU A 636 -40.91 -3.99 -35.97
CA LEU A 636 -42.22 -4.56 -35.61
C LEU A 636 -43.36 -3.54 -35.75
N GLN A 637 -43.11 -2.26 -35.45
CA GLN A 637 -44.08 -1.19 -35.69
C GLN A 637 -44.30 -0.95 -37.20
N GLU A 638 -43.25 -0.90 -38.01
CA GLU A 638 -43.34 -0.75 -39.46
C GLU A 638 -44.10 -1.94 -40.09
N GLN A 639 -43.85 -3.17 -39.62
CA GLN A 639 -44.60 -4.35 -40.04
C GLN A 639 -46.09 -4.29 -39.63
N ARG A 640 -46.40 -3.83 -38.40
CA ARG A 640 -47.78 -3.58 -37.95
C ARG A 640 -48.47 -2.56 -38.87
N ASP A 641 -47.79 -1.48 -39.21
CA ASP A 641 -48.35 -0.37 -39.98
C ASP A 641 -48.55 -0.77 -41.47
N GLN A 642 -47.71 -1.65 -42.00
CA GLN A 642 -47.94 -2.33 -43.29
C GLN A 642 -49.20 -3.22 -43.26
N TYR A 643 -49.37 -4.08 -42.24
CA TYR A 643 -50.59 -4.90 -42.11
C TYR A 643 -51.84 -4.05 -41.91
N TYR A 644 -51.76 -2.94 -41.17
CA TYR A 644 -52.86 -1.99 -41.03
C TYR A 644 -53.23 -1.37 -42.39
N GLY A 645 -52.24 -0.97 -43.20
CA GLY A 645 -52.46 -0.49 -44.57
C GLY A 645 -53.16 -1.51 -45.46
N HIS A 646 -52.74 -2.78 -45.42
CA HIS A 646 -53.40 -3.87 -46.16
C HIS A 646 -54.84 -4.13 -45.67
N LEU A 647 -55.08 -4.10 -44.36
CA LEU A 647 -56.43 -4.25 -43.80
C LEU A 647 -57.35 -3.08 -44.21
N GLN A 648 -56.82 -1.86 -44.23
CA GLN A 648 -57.54 -0.67 -44.70
C GLN A 648 -57.86 -0.77 -46.20
N GLN A 649 -56.91 -1.20 -47.04
CA GLN A 649 -57.14 -1.47 -48.47
C GLN A 649 -58.25 -2.52 -48.67
N TYR A 650 -58.21 -3.62 -47.94
CA TYR A 650 -59.25 -4.66 -47.99
C TYR A 650 -60.62 -4.13 -47.55
N THR A 651 -60.67 -3.32 -46.48
CA THR A 651 -61.91 -2.72 -45.99
C THR A 651 -62.54 -1.78 -47.02
N VAL A 652 -61.74 -0.94 -47.69
CA VAL A 652 -62.23 -0.06 -48.77
C VAL A 652 -62.73 -0.87 -49.97
N ALA A 653 -61.99 -1.89 -50.41
CA ALA A 653 -62.41 -2.76 -51.51
C ALA A 653 -63.71 -3.54 -51.20
N TYR A 654 -63.88 -3.99 -49.95
CA TYR A 654 -65.11 -4.64 -49.50
C TYR A 654 -66.31 -3.66 -49.48
N GLN A 655 -66.10 -2.42 -49.03
CA GLN A 655 -67.13 -1.37 -49.05
C GLN A 655 -67.54 -1.00 -50.48
N GLN A 656 -66.60 -0.93 -51.42
CA GLN A 656 -66.87 -0.73 -52.85
C GLN A 656 -67.72 -1.89 -53.41
N LEU A 657 -67.32 -3.13 -53.18
CA LEU A 657 -68.07 -4.32 -53.63
C LEU A 657 -69.47 -4.42 -52.98
N ALA A 658 -69.65 -3.90 -51.77
CA ALA A 658 -70.97 -3.81 -51.12
C ALA A 658 -71.86 -2.78 -51.83
N ALA A 659 -71.34 -1.58 -52.10
CA ALA A 659 -72.07 -0.53 -52.82
C ALA A 659 -72.43 -0.96 -54.26
N GLU A 660 -71.54 -1.65 -54.97
CA GLU A 660 -71.80 -2.23 -56.29
C GLU A 660 -72.95 -3.25 -56.25
N LYS A 661 -73.02 -4.09 -55.21
CA LYS A 661 -74.12 -5.05 -55.02
C LYS A 661 -75.44 -4.37 -54.71
N GLU A 662 -75.45 -3.35 -53.86
CA GLU A 662 -76.66 -2.55 -53.60
C GLU A 662 -77.17 -1.87 -54.87
N GLU A 663 -76.27 -1.32 -55.70
CA GLU A 663 -76.65 -0.68 -56.96
C GLU A 663 -77.17 -1.68 -58.00
N LEU A 664 -76.53 -2.85 -58.12
CA LEU A 664 -77.03 -3.94 -58.96
C LEU A 664 -78.41 -4.44 -58.48
N GLN A 665 -78.65 -4.48 -57.16
CA GLN A 665 -79.95 -4.86 -56.60
C GLN A 665 -81.04 -3.80 -56.86
N LYS A 666 -80.71 -2.50 -56.85
CA LYS A 666 -81.61 -1.43 -57.29
C LYS A 666 -81.95 -1.55 -58.78
N GLN A 667 -80.95 -1.81 -59.63
CA GLN A 667 -81.14 -2.02 -61.06
C GLN A 667 -82.03 -3.24 -61.35
N TYR A 668 -81.81 -4.34 -60.65
CA TYR A 668 -82.67 -5.53 -60.74
C TYR A 668 -84.12 -5.23 -60.32
N LEU A 669 -84.33 -4.56 -59.18
CA LEU A 669 -85.67 -4.18 -58.72
C LEU A 669 -86.39 -3.25 -59.72
N LEU A 670 -85.67 -2.29 -60.30
CA LEU A 670 -86.20 -1.42 -61.35
C LEU A 670 -86.56 -2.21 -62.62
N GLN A 671 -85.74 -3.19 -63.00
CA GLN A 671 -86.02 -4.10 -64.12
C GLN A 671 -87.29 -4.92 -63.86
N THR A 672 -87.47 -5.47 -62.65
CA THR A 672 -88.71 -6.15 -62.25
C THR A 672 -89.91 -5.22 -62.35
N GLN A 673 -89.85 -4.01 -61.79
CA GLN A 673 -90.95 -3.02 -61.86
C GLN A 673 -91.27 -2.54 -63.28
N LEU A 674 -90.35 -2.66 -64.24
CA LEU A 674 -90.59 -2.40 -65.66
C LEU A 674 -91.20 -3.62 -66.35
N MET A 675 -90.75 -4.83 -66.00
CA MET A 675 -91.33 -6.09 -66.47
C MET A 675 -92.79 -6.25 -66.02
N ASP A 676 -93.07 -5.99 -64.75
CA ASP A 676 -94.42 -6.06 -64.18
C ASP A 676 -95.37 -5.07 -64.85
N ARG A 677 -94.90 -3.83 -65.11
CA ARG A 677 -95.67 -2.82 -65.86
C ARG A 677 -95.97 -3.27 -67.29
N LEU A 678 -94.97 -3.80 -68.00
CA LEU A 678 -95.15 -4.29 -69.37
C LEU A 678 -96.11 -5.50 -69.41
N GLN A 679 -96.09 -6.37 -68.40
CA GLN A 679 -97.09 -7.43 -68.25
C GLN A 679 -98.50 -6.88 -67.94
N HIS A 680 -98.64 -5.84 -67.11
CA HIS A 680 -99.92 -5.20 -66.87
C HIS A 680 -100.46 -4.52 -68.14
N GLU A 681 -99.62 -3.86 -68.92
CA GLU A 681 -99.97 -3.28 -70.23
C GLU A 681 -100.40 -4.37 -71.23
N GLU A 682 -99.70 -5.51 -71.27
CA GLU A 682 -100.05 -6.65 -72.13
C GLU A 682 -101.39 -7.29 -71.71
N VAL A 683 -101.63 -7.47 -70.41
CA VAL A 683 -102.89 -8.00 -69.87
C VAL A 683 -104.03 -7.00 -70.10
N GLN A 684 -103.81 -5.71 -69.89
CA GLN A 684 -104.80 -4.67 -70.19
C GLN A 684 -105.16 -4.64 -71.68
N GLY A 685 -104.15 -4.77 -72.57
CA GLY A 685 -104.36 -4.90 -74.02
C GLY A 685 -105.13 -6.16 -74.43
N LYS A 686 -104.95 -7.28 -73.73
CA LYS A 686 -105.77 -8.49 -73.91
C LYS A 686 -107.21 -8.27 -73.44
N VAL A 687 -107.40 -7.65 -72.28
CA VAL A 687 -108.74 -7.38 -71.72
C VAL A 687 -109.53 -6.40 -72.59
N THR A 688 -108.92 -5.36 -73.16
CA THR A 688 -109.62 -4.45 -74.10
C THR A 688 -109.98 -5.15 -75.41
N VAL A 689 -109.11 -6.03 -75.94
CA VAL A 689 -109.43 -6.86 -77.11
C VAL A 689 -110.57 -7.85 -76.81
N GLU A 690 -110.57 -8.51 -75.64
CA GLU A 690 -111.68 -9.36 -75.21
C GLU A 690 -112.99 -8.59 -75.00
N MET A 691 -112.91 -7.36 -74.46
CA MET A 691 -114.06 -6.47 -74.30
C MET A 691 -114.66 -6.11 -75.66
N HIS A 692 -113.84 -5.65 -76.61
CA HIS A 692 -114.29 -5.36 -77.98
C HIS A 692 -114.80 -6.61 -78.72
N LEU A 693 -114.27 -7.80 -78.42
CA LEU A 693 -114.78 -9.06 -78.96
C LEU A 693 -116.13 -9.46 -78.34
N LYS A 694 -116.37 -9.15 -77.05
CA LYS A 694 -117.69 -9.28 -76.41
C LYS A 694 -118.69 -8.25 -76.94
N GLU A 695 -118.29 -7.00 -77.16
CA GLU A 695 -119.10 -5.97 -77.81
C GLU A 695 -119.46 -6.38 -79.25
N LEU A 696 -118.52 -6.95 -80.00
CA LEU A 696 -118.75 -7.50 -81.34
C LEU A 696 -119.70 -8.71 -81.30
N GLN A 697 -119.59 -9.58 -80.30
CA GLN A 697 -120.50 -10.72 -80.13
C GLN A 697 -121.91 -10.28 -79.70
N GLN A 698 -122.04 -9.30 -78.80
CA GLN A 698 -123.33 -8.72 -78.40
C GLN A 698 -124.00 -7.95 -79.53
N THR A 699 -123.24 -7.18 -80.33
CA THR A 699 -123.78 -6.50 -81.52
C THR A 699 -124.14 -7.50 -82.63
N LYS A 700 -123.42 -8.62 -82.73
CA LYS A 700 -123.81 -9.74 -83.61
C LYS A 700 -125.08 -10.45 -83.10
N GLU A 701 -125.20 -10.71 -81.80
CA GLU A 701 -126.37 -11.35 -81.19
C GLU A 701 -127.62 -10.46 -81.30
N SER A 702 -127.48 -9.14 -81.13
CA SER A 702 -128.59 -8.20 -81.36
C SER A 702 -128.94 -8.08 -82.85
N LEU A 703 -127.95 -8.16 -83.77
CA LEU A 703 -128.21 -8.26 -85.20
C LEU A 703 -128.92 -9.58 -85.57
N GLU A 704 -128.56 -10.71 -84.94
CA GLU A 704 -129.26 -11.98 -85.10
C GLU A 704 -130.67 -11.97 -84.50
N ALA A 705 -130.91 -11.23 -83.41
CA ALA A 705 -132.23 -10.99 -82.85
C ALA A 705 -133.10 -10.13 -83.80
N VAL A 706 -132.59 -8.99 -84.26
CA VAL A 706 -133.26 -8.13 -85.26
C VAL A 706 -133.47 -8.87 -86.60
N ALA A 707 -132.60 -9.81 -86.96
CA ALA A 707 -132.78 -10.67 -88.13
C ALA A 707 -133.84 -11.77 -87.92
N LYS A 708 -134.05 -12.25 -86.68
CA LYS A 708 -135.19 -13.11 -86.33
C LYS A 708 -136.49 -12.32 -86.36
N GLU A 709 -136.54 -11.16 -85.73
CA GLU A 709 -137.68 -10.24 -85.79
C GLU A 709 -138.03 -9.88 -87.23
N ASN A 710 -137.06 -9.57 -88.09
CA ASN A 710 -137.30 -9.34 -89.53
C ASN A 710 -137.88 -10.57 -90.25
N LYS A 711 -137.46 -11.80 -89.91
CA LYS A 711 -138.06 -13.03 -90.47
C LYS A 711 -139.46 -13.29 -89.94
N GLU A 712 -139.72 -12.98 -88.68
CA GLU A 712 -141.01 -13.16 -88.02
C GLU A 712 -142.03 -12.12 -88.52
N LEU A 713 -141.59 -10.88 -88.71
CA LEU A 713 -142.32 -9.84 -89.44
C LEU A 713 -142.52 -10.21 -90.91
N GLN A 714 -141.53 -10.77 -91.61
CA GLN A 714 -141.74 -11.29 -92.98
C GLN A 714 -142.74 -12.46 -93.03
N ALA A 715 -142.82 -13.31 -92.00
CA ALA A 715 -143.85 -14.34 -91.92
C ALA A 715 -145.25 -13.73 -91.70
N GLN A 716 -145.37 -12.75 -90.79
CA GLN A 716 -146.63 -12.07 -90.49
C GLN A 716 -147.14 -11.19 -91.66
N ILE A 717 -146.24 -10.49 -92.35
CA ILE A 717 -146.56 -9.68 -93.55
C ILE A 717 -147.13 -10.55 -94.69
N ASN A 718 -146.68 -11.81 -94.82
CA ASN A 718 -147.25 -12.74 -95.81
C ASN A 718 -148.64 -13.29 -95.42
N GLN A 719 -149.09 -13.12 -94.17
CA GLN A 719 -150.39 -13.61 -93.69
C GLN A 719 -151.45 -12.50 -93.52
N LEU A 720 -151.04 -11.22 -93.53
CA LEU A 720 -151.91 -10.04 -93.49
C LEU A 720 -151.76 -9.14 -94.74
N ALA A 721 -151.49 -9.75 -95.89
CA ALA A 721 -151.54 -9.10 -97.20
C ALA A 721 -152.98 -9.02 -97.79
N ALA A 722 -154.00 -9.26 -96.98
CA ALA A 722 -155.41 -9.12 -97.33
C ALA A 722 -156.11 -8.17 -96.33
N GLU A 723 -156.56 -7.03 -96.84
CA GLU A 723 -157.45 -6.04 -96.21
C GLU A 723 -156.87 -5.26 -94.99
N LEU A 724 -156.28 -4.09 -95.28
CA LEU A 724 -155.62 -3.16 -94.34
C LEU A 724 -156.59 -2.09 -93.77
N ASP A 725 -156.47 -1.79 -92.46
CA ASP A 725 -156.59 -0.45 -91.83
C ASP A 725 -155.94 -0.51 -90.42
N GLY A 726 -155.83 0.60 -89.65
CA GLY A 726 -155.89 0.42 -88.17
C GLY A 726 -155.03 1.21 -87.15
N ARG A 727 -154.26 2.25 -87.51
CA ARG A 727 -153.93 3.43 -86.64
C ARG A 727 -153.24 3.32 -85.22
N MET A 728 -152.33 4.30 -84.99
CA MET A 728 -152.17 5.18 -83.79
C MET A 728 -151.18 4.92 -82.59
N LEU A 729 -150.41 6.00 -82.31
CA LEU A 729 -150.09 6.67 -81.02
C LEU A 729 -148.79 6.40 -80.21
N HIS A 730 -148.45 7.42 -79.40
CA HIS A 730 -147.29 7.60 -78.49
C HIS A 730 -147.53 6.89 -77.10
N ARG A 731 -146.69 6.93 -76.04
CA ARG A 731 -145.78 7.97 -75.48
C ARG A 731 -144.82 7.39 -74.38
N LEU A 732 -143.93 8.25 -73.84
CA LEU A 732 -143.04 8.12 -72.66
C LEU A 732 -143.67 7.45 -71.41
N GLU A 733 -142.85 6.99 -70.43
CA GLU A 733 -142.52 7.70 -69.15
C GLU A 733 -142.06 6.75 -68.00
N GLY A 734 -141.32 7.27 -67.00
CA GLY A 734 -140.95 6.60 -65.73
C GLY A 734 -139.64 5.75 -65.71
N ASP A 735 -138.99 5.39 -64.59
CA ASP A 735 -138.61 6.02 -63.30
C ASP A 735 -138.42 4.95 -62.17
N GLY A 736 -137.38 5.09 -61.32
CA GLY A 736 -137.09 4.35 -60.07
C GLY A 736 -136.80 2.82 -60.11
N VAL A 737 -136.39 2.14 -59.01
CA VAL A 737 -135.75 2.57 -57.73
C VAL A 737 -135.22 1.34 -56.91
N GLU A 738 -134.00 1.46 -56.35
CA GLU A 738 -133.41 0.85 -55.10
C GLU A 738 -133.29 -0.68 -54.79
N SER A 739 -132.54 -0.94 -53.68
CA SER A 739 -132.31 -2.15 -52.85
C SER A 739 -131.41 -3.27 -53.40
N GLU A 740 -130.17 -3.52 -52.91
CA GLU A 740 -129.59 -3.75 -51.56
C GLU A 740 -129.68 -5.19 -51.00
N ALA A 741 -128.52 -5.78 -50.65
CA ALA A 741 -128.29 -6.58 -49.42
C ALA A 741 -126.84 -7.15 -49.31
N MET A 742 -126.23 -7.04 -48.11
CA MET A 742 -125.31 -8.01 -47.44
C MET A 742 -123.93 -8.37 -48.05
N THR A 743 -122.83 -8.61 -47.28
CA THR A 743 -122.30 -8.14 -45.96
C THR A 743 -120.87 -8.69 -45.76
N GLU A 744 -120.13 -8.20 -44.73
CA GLU A 744 -118.88 -8.78 -44.15
C GLU A 744 -117.58 -8.77 -45.01
N GLU A 745 -116.35 -8.77 -44.48
CA GLU A 745 -115.74 -8.13 -43.29
C GLU A 745 -114.17 -8.24 -43.36
N ILE A 746 -113.44 -7.76 -42.34
CA ILE A 746 -112.00 -8.01 -42.01
C ILE A 746 -110.90 -6.99 -42.44
N LYS A 747 -110.49 -6.20 -41.43
CA LYS A 747 -109.16 -5.66 -41.05
C LYS A 747 -107.95 -5.83 -41.99
N THR A 748 -107.30 -4.71 -42.35
CA THR A 748 -106.00 -4.25 -41.76
C THR A 748 -105.68 -2.81 -42.19
N PRO A 749 -104.84 -2.04 -41.46
CA PRO A 749 -104.69 -0.59 -41.69
C PRO A 749 -103.42 -0.18 -42.47
N SER A 750 -103.55 0.87 -43.28
CA SER A 750 -102.44 1.75 -43.69
C SER A 750 -102.89 3.21 -43.64
N PHE A 751 -102.00 4.12 -43.26
CA PHE A 751 -102.30 5.55 -43.16
C PHE A 751 -102.15 6.20 -44.54
N VAL A 752 -103.27 6.56 -45.17
CA VAL A 752 -103.34 7.25 -46.47
C VAL A 752 -104.33 8.41 -46.36
N ILE A 753 -103.99 9.55 -46.96
CA ILE A 753 -104.86 10.73 -47.02
C ILE A 753 -105.68 10.65 -48.34
N PRO A 754 -107.01 10.65 -48.31
CA PRO A 754 -107.83 10.65 -49.53
C PRO A 754 -107.67 11.95 -50.33
N GLU A 755 -107.57 11.85 -51.66
CA GLU A 755 -107.46 13.04 -52.54
C GLU A 755 -108.78 13.78 -52.77
N LYS A 756 -109.92 13.18 -52.40
CA LYS A 756 -111.26 13.80 -52.40
C LYS A 756 -112.09 13.31 -51.23
N PHE A 757 -112.99 14.16 -50.76
CA PHE A 757 -114.07 13.84 -49.82
C PHE A 757 -115.40 14.12 -50.53
N GLU A 758 -116.40 13.27 -50.36
CA GLU A 758 -117.69 13.40 -51.05
C GLU A 758 -118.71 14.15 -50.15
N SER A 759 -118.46 14.19 -48.84
CA SER A 759 -119.14 15.07 -47.87
C SER A 759 -118.16 15.86 -46.98
N HIS A 760 -118.59 17.06 -46.54
CA HIS A 760 -117.91 17.82 -45.48
C HIS A 760 -117.84 17.04 -44.16
N GLU A 761 -118.81 16.17 -43.90
CA GLU A 761 -118.87 15.36 -42.67
C GLU A 761 -117.83 14.23 -42.68
N GLU A 762 -117.49 13.68 -43.85
CA GLU A 762 -116.38 12.74 -44.03
C GLU A 762 -115.03 13.43 -43.81
N MET A 763 -114.86 14.65 -44.34
CA MET A 763 -113.65 15.44 -44.10
C MET A 763 -113.46 15.74 -42.60
N VAL A 764 -114.53 16.13 -41.90
CA VAL A 764 -114.49 16.40 -40.45
C VAL A 764 -114.23 15.12 -39.64
N THR A 765 -114.84 13.99 -39.98
CA THR A 765 -114.63 12.71 -39.27
C THR A 765 -113.24 12.12 -39.53
N PHE A 766 -112.70 12.22 -40.75
CA PHE A 766 -111.32 11.86 -41.07
C PHE A 766 -110.32 12.74 -40.30
N LEU A 767 -110.47 14.07 -40.36
CA LEU A 767 -109.60 15.00 -39.64
C LEU A 767 -109.70 14.83 -38.11
N THR A 768 -110.90 14.58 -37.57
CA THR A 768 -111.09 14.32 -36.13
C THR A 768 -110.41 13.01 -35.72
N SER A 769 -110.47 11.97 -36.56
CA SER A 769 -109.80 10.69 -36.31
C SER A 769 -108.27 10.83 -36.39
N ALA A 770 -107.76 11.53 -37.40
CA ALA A 770 -106.32 11.81 -37.55
C ALA A 770 -105.79 12.68 -36.40
N MET A 771 -106.52 13.72 -35.98
CA MET A 771 -106.16 14.50 -34.80
C MET A 771 -106.21 13.64 -33.53
N SER A 772 -107.25 12.83 -33.32
CA SER A 772 -107.34 11.94 -32.16
C SER A 772 -106.16 10.95 -32.08
N GLN A 773 -105.71 10.41 -33.21
CA GLN A 773 -104.53 9.55 -33.28
C GLN A 773 -103.24 10.32 -32.94
N VAL A 774 -103.02 11.51 -33.51
CA VAL A 774 -101.84 12.35 -33.21
C VAL A 774 -101.87 12.87 -31.76
N GLU A 775 -103.05 13.19 -31.21
CA GLU A 775 -103.20 13.58 -29.81
C GLU A 775 -102.95 12.42 -28.85
N LYS A 776 -103.34 11.19 -29.24
CA LYS A 776 -103.00 9.97 -28.50
C LYS A 776 -101.51 9.68 -28.53
N GLU A 777 -100.85 9.72 -29.70
CA GLU A 777 -99.40 9.54 -29.81
C GLU A 777 -98.63 10.61 -29.03
N ARG A 778 -99.11 11.86 -29.04
CA ARG A 778 -98.60 12.96 -28.20
C ARG A 778 -98.78 12.68 -26.70
N GLU A 779 -99.87 12.03 -26.30
CA GLU A 779 -100.13 11.70 -24.89
C GLU A 779 -99.40 10.44 -24.43
N ASP A 780 -99.22 9.44 -25.29
CA ASP A 780 -98.35 8.28 -25.03
C ASP A 780 -96.89 8.75 -24.89
N MET A 781 -96.43 9.69 -25.74
CA MET A 781 -95.13 10.36 -25.58
C MET A 781 -95.05 11.22 -24.29
N ARG A 782 -96.15 11.86 -23.85
CA ARG A 782 -96.19 12.52 -22.53
C ARG A 782 -96.06 11.51 -21.38
N GLN A 783 -96.74 10.38 -21.46
CA GLN A 783 -96.67 9.32 -20.45
C GLN A 783 -95.27 8.70 -20.41
N GLN A 784 -94.62 8.49 -21.56
CA GLN A 784 -93.24 8.00 -21.64
C GLN A 784 -92.24 9.01 -21.03
N LEU A 785 -92.41 10.32 -21.33
CA LEU A 785 -91.63 11.39 -20.70
C LEU A 785 -91.94 11.54 -19.19
N ALA A 786 -93.17 11.28 -18.75
CA ALA A 786 -93.55 11.28 -17.34
C ALA A 786 -92.93 10.09 -16.60
N ALA A 787 -92.93 8.89 -17.19
CA ALA A 787 -92.27 7.70 -16.67
C ALA A 787 -90.74 7.90 -16.59
N GLN A 788 -90.12 8.48 -17.61
CA GLN A 788 -88.70 8.84 -17.58
C GLN A 788 -88.41 9.87 -16.48
N LYS A 789 -89.24 10.90 -16.32
CA LYS A 789 -89.14 11.88 -15.21
C LYS A 789 -89.38 11.22 -13.84
N GLN A 790 -90.20 10.19 -13.75
CA GLN A 790 -90.42 9.41 -12.52
C GLN A 790 -89.20 8.53 -12.20
N GLN A 791 -88.56 7.92 -13.21
CA GLN A 791 -87.28 7.22 -13.05
C GLN A 791 -86.14 8.17 -12.64
N CYS A 792 -86.06 9.36 -13.24
CA CYS A 792 -85.10 10.38 -12.79
C CYS A 792 -85.40 10.84 -11.36
N ARG A 793 -86.67 10.96 -10.96
CA ARG A 793 -87.07 11.27 -9.58
C ARG A 793 -86.74 10.14 -8.60
N SER A 794 -86.95 8.87 -8.94
CA SER A 794 -86.59 7.76 -8.07
C SER A 794 -85.07 7.58 -7.95
N LEU A 795 -84.31 7.79 -9.03
CA LEU A 795 -82.84 7.86 -8.97
C LEU A 795 -82.36 9.04 -8.13
N LEU A 796 -82.98 10.22 -8.25
CA LEU A 796 -82.67 11.36 -7.38
C LEU A 796 -83.05 11.12 -5.91
N GLN A 797 -84.14 10.40 -5.64
CA GLN A 797 -84.51 9.97 -4.28
C GLN A 797 -83.55 8.90 -3.73
N GLN A 798 -83.05 7.98 -4.55
CA GLN A 798 -81.99 7.04 -4.15
C GLN A 798 -80.67 7.75 -3.87
N ILE A 799 -80.27 8.71 -4.72
CA ILE A 799 -79.09 9.56 -4.48
C ILE A 799 -79.26 10.43 -3.23
N ALA A 800 -80.48 10.92 -2.97
CA ALA A 800 -80.80 11.65 -1.75
C ALA A 800 -80.74 10.73 -0.50
N ALA A 801 -81.31 9.52 -0.57
CA ALA A 801 -81.25 8.53 0.50
C ALA A 801 -79.80 8.11 0.82
N LEU A 802 -79.00 7.80 -0.21
CA LEU A 802 -77.57 7.46 -0.04
C LEU A 802 -76.76 8.63 0.54
N ARG A 803 -77.08 9.88 0.16
CA ARG A 803 -76.51 11.07 0.82
C ARG A 803 -77.00 11.23 2.26
N GLN A 804 -78.26 10.90 2.54
CA GLN A 804 -78.84 10.98 3.87
C GLN A 804 -78.20 9.94 4.80
N GLU A 805 -78.02 8.70 4.36
CA GLU A 805 -77.25 7.65 5.06
C GLU A 805 -75.79 8.08 5.31
N GLN A 806 -75.11 8.64 4.30
CA GLN A 806 -73.75 9.18 4.49
C GLN A 806 -73.69 10.35 5.49
N GLN A 807 -74.73 11.19 5.57
CA GLN A 807 -74.77 12.33 6.49
C GLN A 807 -75.22 11.96 7.92
N HIS A 808 -76.08 10.95 8.09
CA HIS A 808 -76.51 10.48 9.41
C HIS A 808 -75.43 9.66 10.15
N SER A 809 -74.32 9.33 9.49
CA SER A 809 -73.15 8.66 10.08
C SER A 809 -72.18 9.60 10.82
N VAL A 810 -72.28 10.93 10.62
CA VAL A 810 -71.18 11.86 10.96
C VAL A 810 -71.53 12.90 12.04
N THR A 811 -72.82 13.16 12.34
CA THR A 811 -73.19 14.28 13.24
C THR A 811 -74.20 13.93 14.33
N LEU A 812 -73.81 14.24 15.57
CA LEU A 812 -74.59 14.46 16.80
C LEU A 812 -75.01 13.23 17.63
N SER A 813 -74.24 13.01 18.70
CA SER A 813 -74.70 12.35 19.93
C SER A 813 -75.52 13.30 20.80
N GLY A 814 -76.52 12.78 21.51
CA GLY A 814 -77.32 13.51 22.53
C GLY A 814 -78.82 13.59 22.18
N ASP A 815 -79.76 13.36 23.11
CA ASP A 815 -79.60 13.02 24.53
C ASP A 815 -80.82 12.26 25.11
N SER A 816 -80.61 11.58 26.23
CA SER A 816 -81.60 11.04 27.18
C SER A 816 -82.65 10.01 26.71
N SER A 817 -82.40 8.71 26.96
CA SER A 817 -83.10 7.92 28.00
C SER A 817 -82.91 6.41 27.80
N MET A 818 -82.38 5.73 28.83
CA MET A 818 -82.18 4.27 28.97
C MET A 818 -81.53 3.55 27.77
N ASP A 819 -80.19 3.48 27.72
CA ASP A 819 -79.35 2.54 28.51
C ASP A 819 -79.30 1.11 27.95
N THR A 820 -78.68 1.00 26.78
CA THR A 820 -77.65 -0.02 26.48
C THR A 820 -76.85 0.50 25.29
N VAL A 821 -75.55 0.81 25.47
CA VAL A 821 -74.66 0.99 24.31
C VAL A 821 -74.42 -0.41 23.73
N PRO A 822 -74.68 -0.67 22.44
CA PRO A 822 -74.40 -1.97 21.84
C PRO A 822 -72.95 -2.37 22.08
N VAL A 823 -72.71 -3.62 22.46
CA VAL A 823 -71.39 -4.09 22.91
C VAL A 823 -70.35 -3.88 21.81
N GLU A 824 -70.75 -4.08 20.55
CA GLU A 824 -69.93 -3.87 19.36
C GLU A 824 -69.49 -2.41 19.21
N VAL A 825 -70.34 -1.44 19.56
CA VAL A 825 -70.04 0.00 19.49
C VAL A 825 -69.10 0.41 20.63
N HIS A 826 -69.35 -0.10 21.84
CA HIS A 826 -68.44 0.13 22.97
C HIS A 826 -67.06 -0.51 22.73
N GLU A 827 -67.03 -1.74 22.20
CA GLU A 827 -65.81 -2.48 21.88
C GLU A 827 -65.06 -1.88 20.68
N ALA A 828 -65.75 -1.39 19.65
CA ALA A 828 -65.13 -0.65 18.55
C ALA A 828 -64.53 0.68 19.03
N LEU A 829 -65.24 1.45 19.86
CA LEU A 829 -64.73 2.71 20.43
C LEU A 829 -63.55 2.45 21.36
N LYS A 830 -63.62 1.43 22.22
CA LYS A 830 -62.53 0.97 23.07
C LYS A 830 -61.32 0.56 22.24
N THR A 831 -61.51 -0.25 21.20
CA THR A 831 -60.44 -0.67 20.26
C THR A 831 -59.81 0.54 19.54
N ALA A 832 -60.60 1.54 19.15
CA ALA A 832 -60.10 2.78 18.56
C ALA A 832 -59.28 3.60 19.57
N MET A 833 -59.75 3.71 20.82
CA MET A 833 -59.06 4.42 21.89
C MET A 833 -57.78 3.70 22.34
N GLU A 834 -57.77 2.36 22.40
CA GLU A 834 -56.58 1.54 22.65
C GLU A 834 -55.55 1.69 21.53
N LYS A 835 -55.97 1.70 20.26
CA LYS A 835 -55.10 1.99 19.10
C LYS A 835 -54.52 3.41 19.16
N LEU A 836 -55.33 4.40 19.55
CA LEU A 836 -54.89 5.79 19.72
C LEU A 836 -53.91 5.93 20.89
N GLN A 837 -54.18 5.30 22.04
CA GLN A 837 -53.31 5.27 23.20
C GLN A 837 -52.00 4.55 22.91
N SER A 838 -52.05 3.42 22.19
CA SER A 838 -50.86 2.70 21.72
C SER A 838 -49.99 3.60 20.84
N ARG A 839 -50.57 4.19 19.79
CA ARG A 839 -49.87 5.12 18.88
C ARG A 839 -49.33 6.37 19.59
N PHE A 840 -50.05 6.92 20.56
CA PHE A 840 -49.58 8.06 21.35
C PHE A 840 -48.41 7.66 22.27
N THR A 841 -48.49 6.50 22.90
CA THR A 841 -47.40 5.97 23.76
C THR A 841 -46.16 5.63 22.93
N GLU A 842 -46.36 5.13 21.71
CA GLU A 842 -45.30 4.85 20.73
C GLU A 842 -44.65 6.14 20.24
N LEU A 843 -45.42 7.13 19.77
CA LEU A 843 -44.91 8.45 19.36
C LEU A 843 -44.21 9.20 20.51
N MET A 844 -44.71 9.07 21.75
CA MET A 844 -44.05 9.66 22.93
C MET A 844 -42.74 8.95 23.29
N ARG A 845 -42.62 7.64 23.01
CA ARG A 845 -41.35 6.90 23.11
C ARG A 845 -40.39 7.32 22.00
N GLU A 846 -40.83 7.34 20.74
CA GLU A 846 -40.04 7.86 19.61
C GLU A 846 -39.52 9.28 19.88
N LYS A 847 -40.36 10.15 20.48
CA LYS A 847 -39.95 11.51 20.88
C LYS A 847 -38.92 11.52 22.02
N ALA A 848 -38.97 10.56 22.95
CA ALA A 848 -37.95 10.40 23.98
C ALA A 848 -36.63 9.90 23.40
N ASP A 849 -36.67 8.82 22.60
CA ASP A 849 -35.53 8.27 21.85
C ASP A 849 -34.87 9.34 20.95
N LEU A 850 -35.66 10.18 20.29
CA LEU A 850 -35.16 11.28 19.46
C LEU A 850 -34.54 12.41 20.30
N LYS A 851 -35.04 12.67 21.51
CA LYS A 851 -34.45 13.65 22.44
C LYS A 851 -33.12 13.16 23.01
N GLU A 852 -33.04 11.88 23.39
CA GLU A 852 -31.79 11.23 23.84
C GLU A 852 -30.73 11.25 22.71
N ARG A 853 -31.12 10.94 21.47
CA ARG A 853 -30.23 11.06 20.30
C ARG A 853 -29.81 12.50 19.99
N LEU A 854 -30.66 13.49 20.26
CA LEU A 854 -30.33 14.90 20.10
C LEU A 854 -29.31 15.32 21.17
N GLU A 855 -29.47 14.90 22.41
CA GLU A 855 -28.50 15.13 23.50
C GLU A 855 -27.16 14.42 23.25
N GLU A 856 -27.17 13.18 22.71
CA GLU A 856 -25.95 12.52 22.20
C GLU A 856 -25.26 13.34 21.08
N LEU A 857 -26.04 13.92 20.16
CA LEU A 857 -25.52 14.70 19.04
C LEU A 857 -24.95 16.04 19.52
N GLU A 858 -25.62 16.74 20.43
CA GLU A 858 -25.11 17.97 21.06
C GLU A 858 -23.80 17.70 21.82
N HIS A 859 -23.72 16.62 22.61
CA HIS A 859 -22.46 16.22 23.26
C HIS A 859 -21.35 15.94 22.23
N ARG A 860 -21.65 15.27 21.11
CA ARG A 860 -20.66 15.05 20.04
C ARG A 860 -20.26 16.35 19.33
N CYS A 861 -21.18 17.29 19.12
CA CYS A 861 -20.85 18.60 18.57
C CYS A 861 -19.96 19.42 19.50
N ILE A 862 -20.21 19.40 20.82
CA ILE A 862 -19.35 20.04 21.82
C ILE A 862 -17.95 19.40 21.84
N GLN A 863 -17.87 18.07 21.82
CA GLN A 863 -16.59 17.35 21.73
C GLN A 863 -15.83 17.69 20.44
N LEU A 864 -16.50 17.64 19.28
CA LEU A 864 -15.89 17.97 17.99
C LEU A 864 -15.48 19.45 17.90
N SER A 865 -16.15 20.36 18.62
CA SER A 865 -15.69 21.75 18.76
C SER A 865 -14.34 21.79 19.48
N GLY A 866 -14.22 21.19 20.67
CA GLY A 866 -12.95 21.16 21.43
C GLY A 866 -11.81 20.42 20.69
N GLU A 867 -12.13 19.36 19.95
CA GLU A 867 -11.19 18.70 19.04
C GLU A 867 -10.77 19.63 17.88
N THR A 868 -11.69 20.45 17.34
CA THR A 868 -11.36 21.46 16.31
C THR A 868 -10.52 22.60 16.88
N ASP A 869 -10.81 23.06 18.10
CA ASP A 869 -10.07 24.13 18.77
C ASP A 869 -8.63 23.70 19.07
N THR A 870 -8.42 22.49 19.59
CA THR A 870 -7.08 21.92 19.82
C THR A 870 -6.31 21.61 18.52
N ILE A 871 -7.00 21.26 17.42
CA ILE A 871 -6.39 21.22 16.08
C ILE A 871 -5.97 22.63 15.64
N GLY A 872 -6.76 23.66 15.94
CA GLY A 872 -6.42 25.07 15.71
C GLY A 872 -5.16 25.51 16.46
N GLU A 873 -5.06 25.17 17.75
CA GLU A 873 -3.85 25.38 18.57
C GLU A 873 -2.62 24.67 17.97
N TYR A 874 -2.78 23.40 17.56
CA TYR A 874 -1.70 22.64 16.93
C TYR A 874 -1.24 23.27 15.59
N ILE A 875 -2.18 23.76 14.77
CA ILE A 875 -1.86 24.49 13.54
C ILE A 875 -1.10 25.78 13.84
N ALA A 876 -1.48 26.54 14.87
CA ALA A 876 -0.78 27.76 15.28
C ALA A 876 0.64 27.46 15.80
N LEU A 877 0.80 26.42 16.63
CA LEU A 877 2.10 25.95 17.11
C LEU A 877 3.00 25.48 15.95
N TYR A 878 2.45 24.72 15.00
CA TYR A 878 3.18 24.26 13.81
C TYR A 878 3.60 25.42 12.90
N GLN A 879 2.74 26.44 12.71
CA GLN A 879 3.09 27.65 11.96
C GLN A 879 4.23 28.43 12.66
N SER A 880 4.17 28.58 13.98
CA SER A 880 5.23 29.21 14.79
C SER A 880 6.55 28.44 14.69
N GLN A 881 6.52 27.13 14.89
CA GLN A 881 7.69 26.26 14.78
C GLN A 881 8.31 26.31 13.37
N ARG A 882 7.47 26.30 12.32
CA ARG A 882 7.90 26.42 10.92
C ARG A 882 8.51 27.81 10.61
N ALA A 883 8.01 28.89 11.23
CA ALA A 883 8.63 30.21 11.12
C ALA A 883 10.02 30.23 11.76
N ILE A 884 10.18 29.65 12.96
CA ILE A 884 11.48 29.52 13.66
C ILE A 884 12.47 28.67 12.85
N LEU A 885 12.03 27.55 12.25
CA LEU A 885 12.88 26.75 11.37
C LEU A 885 13.30 27.53 10.11
N LYS A 886 12.39 28.31 9.51
CA LYS A 886 12.72 29.15 8.35
C LYS A 886 13.75 30.22 8.72
N GLN A 887 13.58 30.91 9.85
CA GLN A 887 14.55 31.89 10.33
C GLN A 887 15.94 31.26 10.54
N ARG A 888 16.04 30.13 11.25
CA ARG A 888 17.31 29.40 11.43
C ARG A 888 17.94 28.91 10.12
N HIS A 889 17.14 28.69 9.08
CA HIS A 889 17.65 28.35 7.75
C HIS A 889 18.24 29.58 7.05
N GLN A 890 17.56 30.73 7.13
CA GLN A 890 18.04 32.00 6.57
C GLN A 890 19.33 32.46 7.28
N GLU A 891 19.40 32.36 8.61
CA GLU A 891 20.62 32.63 9.40
C GLU A 891 21.81 31.75 8.96
N LYS A 892 21.56 30.48 8.61
CA LYS A 892 22.57 29.56 8.07
C LYS A 892 22.98 29.91 6.64
N GLU A 893 22.03 30.28 5.78
CA GLU A 893 22.31 30.72 4.41
C GLU A 893 23.14 32.00 4.41
N GLU A 894 22.80 32.99 5.22
CA GLU A 894 23.61 34.21 5.41
C GLU A 894 25.03 33.88 5.89
N TYR A 895 25.19 32.97 6.85
CA TYR A 895 26.50 32.55 7.32
C TYR A 895 27.32 31.86 6.22
N ILE A 896 26.68 30.98 5.41
CA ILE A 896 27.32 30.33 4.26
C ILE A 896 27.71 31.37 3.19
N SER A 897 26.87 32.37 2.91
CA SER A 897 27.16 33.46 1.98
C SER A 897 28.35 34.31 2.43
N ARG A 898 28.42 34.67 3.73
CA ARG A 898 29.58 35.41 4.29
C ARG A 898 30.87 34.57 4.18
N LEU A 899 30.82 33.29 4.56
CA LEU A 899 31.97 32.40 4.49
C LEU A 899 32.40 32.09 3.04
N ALA A 900 31.48 32.16 2.07
CA ALA A 900 31.79 32.12 0.65
C ALA A 900 32.49 33.41 0.18
N GLN A 901 32.01 34.59 0.59
CA GLN A 901 32.67 35.87 0.31
C GLN A 901 34.08 35.91 0.89
N ASP A 902 34.27 35.55 2.17
CA ASP A 902 35.59 35.48 2.82
C ASP A 902 36.56 34.58 2.04
N LYS A 903 36.06 33.47 1.50
CA LYS A 903 36.83 32.54 0.66
C LYS A 903 37.20 33.14 -0.70
N GLU A 904 36.38 34.02 -1.27
CA GLU A 904 36.71 34.74 -2.51
C GLU A 904 37.67 35.91 -2.27
N GLU A 905 37.51 36.66 -1.18
CA GLU A 905 38.49 37.67 -0.76
C GLU A 905 39.85 37.03 -0.45
N MET A 906 39.89 35.88 0.23
CA MET A 906 41.12 35.14 0.48
C MET A 906 41.75 34.58 -0.80
N LYS A 907 40.96 34.13 -1.79
CA LYS A 907 41.47 33.80 -3.14
C LYS A 907 42.08 35.04 -3.81
N ALA A 908 41.40 36.19 -3.78
CA ALA A 908 41.88 37.42 -4.39
C ALA A 908 43.18 37.91 -3.76
N ARG A 909 43.30 37.85 -2.42
CA ARG A 909 44.55 38.17 -1.69
C ARG A 909 45.69 37.21 -2.04
N ASN A 910 45.40 35.90 -2.17
CA ASN A 910 46.41 34.92 -2.59
C ASN A 910 46.85 35.13 -4.05
N LEU A 911 45.91 35.43 -4.96
CA LEU A 911 46.23 35.74 -6.36
C LEU A 911 47.09 37.01 -6.46
N PHE A 912 46.73 38.06 -5.72
CA PHE A 912 47.52 39.29 -5.62
C PHE A 912 48.94 39.00 -5.12
N CYS A 913 49.09 38.27 -4.01
CA CYS A 913 50.39 37.89 -3.45
C CYS A 913 51.23 37.03 -4.41
N SER A 914 50.58 36.13 -5.19
CA SER A 914 51.25 35.37 -6.25
C SER A 914 51.75 36.28 -7.37
N THR A 915 50.92 37.19 -7.87
CA THR A 915 51.30 38.13 -8.94
C THR A 915 52.44 39.07 -8.51
N THR A 916 52.42 39.59 -7.27
CA THR A 916 53.53 40.41 -6.76
C THR A 916 54.80 39.58 -6.59
N SER A 917 54.72 38.38 -6.01
CA SER A 917 55.86 37.46 -5.88
C SER A 917 56.51 37.13 -7.23
N THR A 918 55.70 36.79 -8.26
CA THR A 918 56.23 36.55 -9.62
C THR A 918 56.85 37.79 -10.26
N ALA A 919 56.31 38.99 -10.00
CA ALA A 919 56.89 40.24 -10.49
C ALA A 919 58.23 40.55 -9.80
N TYR A 920 58.35 40.32 -8.49
CA TYR A 920 59.62 40.41 -7.76
C TYR A 920 60.66 39.42 -8.30
N HIS A 921 60.27 38.16 -8.52
CA HIS A 921 61.19 37.14 -9.05
C HIS A 921 61.65 37.46 -10.49
N SER A 922 60.73 37.90 -11.36
CA SER A 922 61.07 38.36 -12.72
C SER A 922 62.03 39.56 -12.71
N ARG A 923 61.82 40.51 -11.80
CA ARG A 923 62.75 41.65 -11.60
C ARG A 923 64.13 41.18 -11.13
N GLN A 924 64.20 40.15 -10.29
CA GLN A 924 65.46 39.60 -9.79
C GLN A 924 66.21 38.79 -10.85
N ILE A 925 65.51 38.03 -11.70
CA ILE A 925 66.11 37.36 -12.88
C ILE A 925 66.72 38.41 -13.82
N LYS A 926 65.96 39.45 -14.19
CA LYS A 926 66.46 40.53 -15.05
C LYS A 926 67.68 41.26 -14.48
N LEU A 927 67.77 41.37 -13.14
CA LEU A 927 68.95 41.94 -12.47
C LEU A 927 70.19 41.05 -12.64
N LEU A 928 70.02 39.72 -12.54
CA LEU A 928 71.10 38.74 -12.75
C LEU A 928 71.54 38.65 -14.22
N GLU A 929 70.60 38.69 -15.17
CA GLU A 929 70.89 38.76 -16.61
C GLU A 929 71.74 40.00 -16.96
N LEU A 930 71.39 41.15 -16.36
CA LEU A 930 72.11 42.42 -16.54
C LEU A 930 73.49 42.38 -15.87
N GLN A 931 73.62 41.68 -14.73
CA GLN A 931 74.90 41.45 -14.06
C GLN A 931 75.83 40.53 -14.88
N ASP A 932 75.35 39.44 -15.46
CA ASP A 932 76.15 38.59 -16.34
C ASP A 932 76.53 39.31 -17.65
N LEU A 933 75.62 40.11 -18.23
CA LEU A 933 75.94 40.96 -19.39
C LEU A 933 77.10 41.92 -19.07
N VAL A 934 77.08 42.59 -17.92
CA VAL A 934 78.20 43.42 -17.44
C VAL A 934 79.48 42.58 -17.26
N MET A 935 79.39 41.37 -16.70
CA MET A 935 80.54 40.47 -16.52
C MET A 935 81.08 39.89 -17.84
N ARG A 936 80.26 39.78 -18.89
CA ARG A 936 80.71 39.46 -20.26
C ARG A 936 81.41 40.65 -20.91
N LEU A 937 80.79 41.83 -20.90
CA LEU A 937 81.40 43.06 -21.44
C LEU A 937 82.73 43.40 -20.75
N VAL A 938 82.86 43.17 -19.44
CA VAL A 938 84.13 43.31 -18.70
C VAL A 938 85.18 42.28 -19.15
N ARG A 939 84.79 41.02 -19.40
CA ARG A 939 85.70 39.99 -19.94
C ARG A 939 86.15 40.32 -21.36
N GLU A 940 85.23 40.67 -22.25
CA GLU A 940 85.51 41.06 -23.64
C GLU A 940 86.44 42.28 -23.68
N ARG A 941 86.18 43.31 -22.87
CA ARG A 941 87.06 44.48 -22.70
C ARG A 941 88.46 44.05 -22.23
N ASN A 942 88.56 43.16 -21.24
CA ASN A 942 89.84 42.69 -20.72
C ASN A 942 90.61 41.87 -21.78
N GLU A 943 89.92 41.01 -22.55
CA GLU A 943 90.52 40.28 -23.67
C GLU A 943 91.04 41.22 -24.76
N TRP A 944 90.26 42.24 -25.14
CA TRP A 944 90.71 43.27 -26.08
C TRP A 944 91.94 44.01 -25.56
N TYR A 945 91.98 44.32 -24.27
CA TYR A 945 93.16 44.93 -23.63
C TYR A 945 94.38 44.00 -23.67
N SER A 946 94.21 42.71 -23.35
CA SER A 946 95.29 41.71 -23.45
C SER A 946 95.77 41.49 -24.88
N LYS A 947 94.86 41.44 -25.87
CA LYS A 947 95.18 41.31 -27.30
C LYS A 947 95.95 42.54 -27.80
N TYR A 948 95.54 43.75 -27.39
CA TYR A 948 96.25 45.00 -27.69
C TYR A 948 97.65 45.03 -27.06
N VAL A 949 97.78 44.68 -25.78
CA VAL A 949 99.08 44.62 -25.09
C VAL A 949 100.02 43.58 -25.72
N ALA A 950 99.51 42.40 -26.09
CA ALA A 950 100.31 41.37 -26.76
C ALA A 950 100.79 41.82 -28.15
N ALA A 951 99.90 42.41 -28.96
CA ALA A 951 100.23 42.95 -30.28
C ALA A 951 101.25 44.10 -30.21
N ALA A 952 101.22 44.90 -29.14
CA ALA A 952 102.19 45.96 -28.89
C ALA A 952 103.58 45.47 -28.42
N GLN A 953 103.74 44.20 -28.06
CA GLN A 953 104.96 43.68 -27.42
C GLN A 953 105.85 42.80 -28.31
N ASN A 954 105.36 42.21 -29.41
CA ASN A 954 106.18 41.40 -30.32
C ASN A 954 105.73 41.53 -31.79
N PRO A 955 106.38 42.39 -32.62
CA PRO A 955 106.00 42.60 -34.02
C PRO A 955 106.44 41.51 -35.03
N GLU A 956 107.26 40.53 -34.61
CA GLU A 956 108.18 39.82 -35.52
C GLU A 956 107.77 38.37 -35.90
N LEU A 957 106.46 38.06 -35.86
CA LEU A 957 105.91 36.76 -36.29
C LEU A 957 104.78 36.89 -37.33
N LEU A 958 105.11 37.43 -38.51
CA LEU A 958 104.23 37.47 -39.68
C LEU A 958 104.93 36.96 -40.95
N ALA A 959 105.57 35.79 -40.86
CA ALA A 959 106.28 35.15 -41.97
C ALA A 959 106.02 33.63 -42.11
N SER A 960 105.00 33.08 -41.46
CA SER A 960 104.40 31.80 -41.88
C SER A 960 102.97 31.63 -41.34
N GLN A 961 102.12 30.97 -42.12
CA GLN A 961 100.71 30.64 -41.89
C GLN A 961 99.68 31.79 -41.98
N SER A 962 98.51 31.43 -42.52
CA SER A 962 97.28 32.24 -42.68
C SER A 962 97.38 33.52 -43.52
N GLU A 963 97.48 33.36 -44.85
CA GLU A 963 96.68 34.21 -45.74
C GLU A 963 95.18 34.06 -45.38
N ASN A 964 94.39 35.12 -45.58
CA ASN A 964 92.93 35.17 -45.35
C ASN A 964 92.52 34.91 -43.87
N ALA A 965 92.18 35.89 -43.03
CA ALA A 965 91.26 37.02 -43.24
C ALA A 965 89.91 36.56 -43.84
N LEU A 966 88.77 36.66 -43.15
CA LEU A 966 88.05 37.88 -42.72
C LEU A 966 87.75 38.85 -43.89
N PRO A 967 86.61 39.57 -43.87
CA PRO A 967 85.29 39.17 -43.37
C PRO A 967 84.14 39.60 -44.32
N VAL A 968 82.89 39.23 -44.04
CA VAL A 968 81.71 40.01 -44.49
C VAL A 968 80.80 40.32 -43.32
N GLU A 969 81.20 41.37 -42.60
CA GLU A 969 80.36 42.04 -41.61
C GLU A 969 79.44 43.05 -42.31
N ARG A 970 78.15 42.70 -42.45
CA ARG A 970 76.95 43.56 -42.57
C ARG A 970 75.73 42.66 -42.89
N ARG A 971 74.49 43.07 -42.61
CA ARG A 971 74.00 44.42 -42.30
C ARG A 971 72.92 44.37 -41.22
N ILE A 972 73.01 45.25 -40.22
CA ILE A 972 71.85 45.62 -39.38
C ILE A 972 71.09 46.69 -40.16
N GLU A 973 69.81 46.46 -40.44
CA GLU A 973 68.93 47.48 -41.03
C GLU A 973 67.93 47.97 -39.96
N LEU A 974 67.82 49.30 -39.86
CA LEU A 974 66.91 49.98 -38.95
C LEU A 974 65.58 50.26 -39.65
N ASN A 975 64.47 49.87 -39.02
CA ASN A 975 63.17 50.53 -39.11
C ASN A 975 62.54 50.39 -37.71
N ALA A 976 62.25 51.43 -36.91
CA ALA A 976 61.70 52.76 -37.17
C ALA A 976 60.19 52.77 -37.47
N THR A 977 59.40 53.05 -36.43
CA THR A 977 58.20 53.90 -36.47
C THR A 977 57.91 54.41 -35.05
N ASP A 978 57.79 55.72 -34.90
CA ASP A 978 57.43 56.40 -33.66
C ASP A 978 55.91 56.38 -33.40
N GLY A 979 55.47 56.77 -32.19
CA GLY A 979 54.05 56.89 -31.87
C GLY A 979 53.72 57.22 -30.40
N GLU A 980 54.05 58.45 -30.00
CA GLU A 980 53.44 59.32 -28.95
C GLU A 980 52.79 58.71 -27.67
N GLY A 981 52.90 59.33 -26.49
CA GLY A 981 53.48 60.64 -26.16
C GLY A 981 53.50 60.92 -24.65
N LEU A 982 54.11 62.05 -24.28
CA LEU A 982 54.38 62.45 -22.89
C LEU A 982 53.18 63.11 -22.20
N ARG A 983 53.06 62.93 -20.88
CA ARG A 983 52.86 64.06 -19.94
C ARG A 983 53.14 63.72 -18.48
N GLU A 984 53.70 64.69 -17.78
CA GLU A 984 53.88 64.72 -16.32
C GLU A 984 52.57 65.16 -15.63
N VAL A 985 52.40 64.82 -14.36
CA VAL A 985 51.41 65.44 -13.46
C VAL A 985 52.08 65.74 -12.10
N ASN A 986 51.72 66.87 -11.50
CA ASN A 986 52.36 67.45 -10.32
C ASN A 986 51.64 67.10 -9.00
N LEU A 987 52.17 67.66 -7.91
CA LEU A 987 51.72 67.53 -6.52
C LEU A 987 50.41 68.30 -6.20
N ALA A 988 49.71 67.77 -5.19
CA ALA A 988 48.97 68.48 -4.13
C ALA A 988 47.58 69.12 -4.40
N ASP A 989 46.91 69.34 -3.26
CA ASP A 989 45.66 70.07 -2.94
C ASP A 989 44.35 69.51 -3.55
N GLU A 990 43.31 69.16 -2.76
CA GLU A 990 42.43 69.96 -1.87
C GLU A 990 41.40 70.83 -2.63
N ALA A 991 40.13 70.96 -2.23
CA ALA A 991 39.30 70.26 -1.21
C ALA A 991 37.79 70.46 -1.54
N GLU A 992 36.92 70.56 -0.52
CA GLU A 992 35.51 71.03 -0.52
C GLU A 992 34.46 70.07 -1.15
N GLN A 993 33.37 69.59 -0.49
CA GLN A 993 32.26 70.20 0.28
C GLN A 993 31.04 70.62 -0.61
N GLU A 994 29.76 70.60 -0.18
CA GLU A 994 29.08 70.01 1.00
C GLU A 994 27.54 69.90 0.74
N ALA A 995 26.85 68.97 1.41
CA ALA A 995 25.43 69.03 1.84
C ALA A 995 25.08 67.72 2.60
N ALA A 996 24.86 67.67 3.91
CA ALA A 996 23.80 68.29 4.74
C ALA A 996 22.40 67.67 4.48
N VAL A 997 21.56 67.34 5.47
CA VAL A 997 21.28 68.01 6.76
C VAL A 997 20.92 67.02 7.89
N LEU A 998 21.50 67.23 9.09
CA LEU A 998 21.01 67.06 10.50
C LEU A 998 20.00 65.94 10.87
N HIS A 999 20.10 65.25 12.02
CA HIS A 999 20.17 65.82 13.38
C HIS A 999 21.22 65.22 14.33
N ARG A 1000 21.41 65.88 15.49
CA ARG A 1000 22.61 65.83 16.35
C ARG A 1000 22.27 65.79 17.84
N SER A 1001 22.90 64.88 18.59
CA SER A 1001 23.31 65.01 20.01
C SER A 1001 24.08 63.75 20.46
N GLY A 1002 25.26 63.79 21.09
CA GLY A 1002 26.21 64.89 21.25
C GLY A 1002 26.75 65.08 22.68
N LEU A 1003 27.89 64.48 23.01
CA LEU A 1003 28.85 64.92 24.05
C LEU A 1003 30.18 64.14 23.95
N TYR A 1004 31.31 64.85 24.14
CA TYR A 1004 32.69 64.36 24.29
C TYR A 1004 33.26 64.98 25.60
N PRO A 1005 34.22 64.34 26.28
CA PRO A 1005 35.66 64.57 26.04
C PRO A 1005 36.49 63.26 26.05
N THR A 1006 37.47 63.01 25.18
CA THR A 1006 38.80 63.64 25.04
C THR A 1006 39.63 63.70 26.33
N ASP A 1007 40.57 62.76 26.50
CA ASP A 1007 41.99 63.13 26.40
C ASP A 1007 42.81 61.94 25.88
N THR A 1008 43.82 62.20 25.03
CA THR A 1008 44.61 61.16 24.35
C THR A 1008 46.09 61.48 24.48
N LYS A 1009 46.84 60.69 25.27
CA LYS A 1009 48.31 60.72 25.23
C LYS A 1009 48.86 59.59 24.35
N ALA A 1010 49.90 59.93 23.59
CA ALA A 1010 50.34 59.14 22.46
C ALA A 1010 51.33 58.02 22.82
N ALA A 1011 51.20 56.92 22.08
CA ALA A 1011 52.25 56.03 21.58
C ALA A 1011 53.45 55.64 22.49
N GLN A 1012 53.59 54.33 22.73
CA GLN A 1012 54.75 53.58 22.22
C GLN A 1012 54.36 52.10 21.95
N PRO A 1013 55.12 51.35 21.12
CA PRO A 1013 54.69 50.05 20.59
C PRO A 1013 55.24 48.85 21.37
N SER A 1014 54.43 47.80 21.55
CA SER A 1014 54.92 46.41 21.62
C SER A 1014 53.78 45.38 21.52
N GLN A 1015 54.17 44.11 21.31
CA GLN A 1015 53.39 42.87 21.41
C GLN A 1015 52.27 42.63 20.39
N GLU A 1016 52.62 41.84 19.36
CA GLU A 1016 51.65 41.04 18.59
C GLU A 1016 50.98 39.99 19.50
N ASP A 1017 49.68 39.80 19.33
CA ASP A 1017 48.81 38.90 20.10
C ASP A 1017 49.38 37.45 20.18
N PRO A 1018 49.50 36.84 21.39
CA PRO A 1018 49.94 35.46 21.54
C PRO A 1018 49.03 34.46 20.78
N THR A 1019 47.74 34.76 20.64
CA THR A 1019 46.77 33.95 19.90
C THR A 1019 47.14 33.85 18.42
N ALA A 1020 47.60 34.96 17.81
CA ALA A 1020 48.04 34.99 16.42
C ALA A 1020 49.31 34.14 16.21
N LYS A 1021 50.24 34.14 17.18
CA LYS A 1021 51.43 33.29 17.16
C LYS A 1021 51.08 31.81 17.30
N GLN A 1022 50.13 31.48 18.18
CA GLN A 1022 49.68 30.09 18.38
C GLN A 1022 48.92 29.55 17.14
N ILE A 1023 48.14 30.40 16.46
CA ILE A 1023 47.52 30.06 15.16
C ILE A 1023 48.59 29.86 14.07
N MET A 1024 49.58 30.75 13.95
CA MET A 1024 50.67 30.58 12.98
C MET A 1024 51.56 29.36 13.27
N GLN A 1025 51.64 28.93 14.52
CA GLN A 1025 52.34 27.70 14.90
C GLN A 1025 51.51 26.45 14.52
N LEU A 1026 50.21 26.39 14.86
CA LEU A 1026 49.33 25.30 14.42
C LEU A 1026 49.31 25.16 12.89
N LEU A 1027 49.24 26.27 12.15
CA LEU A 1027 49.25 26.24 10.68
C LEU A 1027 50.57 25.69 10.10
N ARG A 1028 51.69 25.85 10.82
CA ARG A 1028 53.00 25.30 10.43
C ARG A 1028 53.12 23.81 10.79
N GLU A 1029 52.60 23.41 11.95
CA GLU A 1029 52.56 22.01 12.40
C GLU A 1029 51.63 21.16 11.51
N ILE A 1030 50.49 21.71 11.07
CA ILE A 1030 49.57 21.07 10.11
C ILE A 1030 50.19 20.92 8.71
N GLN A 1031 51.17 21.76 8.33
CA GLN A 1031 51.79 21.71 7.00
C GLN A 1031 52.93 20.69 6.85
N ASN A 1032 53.56 20.20 7.94
CA ASN A 1032 54.72 19.31 7.87
C ASN A 1032 54.68 18.16 8.91
N PRO A 1033 53.91 17.08 8.65
CA PRO A 1033 53.72 15.96 9.60
C PRO A 1033 54.90 14.95 9.65
N GLN A 1034 56.09 15.28 9.16
CA GLN A 1034 57.22 14.32 9.05
C GLN A 1034 58.38 14.54 10.04
N GLU A 1035 58.42 15.64 10.81
CA GLU A 1035 59.51 15.92 11.76
C GLU A 1035 59.16 15.64 13.25
N ARG A 1036 58.87 14.36 13.58
CA ARG A 1036 59.41 13.66 14.77
C ARG A 1036 58.81 12.26 14.97
N MET A 1037 59.65 11.24 14.87
CA MET A 1037 59.55 10.07 15.75
C MET A 1037 60.30 10.42 17.05
N GLY A 1038 59.66 10.31 18.21
CA GLY A 1038 60.25 10.85 19.46
C GLY A 1038 59.46 10.61 20.75
N SER A 1039 59.02 9.37 20.98
CA SER A 1039 58.72 8.76 22.31
C SER A 1039 58.11 9.64 23.43
N LEU A 1040 56.83 9.41 23.77
CA LEU A 1040 56.43 8.67 25.00
C LEU A 1040 54.90 8.45 25.09
N LEU A 1041 54.51 7.29 25.62
CA LEU A 1041 53.17 6.83 26.07
C LEU A 1041 51.97 6.86 25.07
N GLU A 1042 51.79 5.69 24.44
CA GLU A 1042 50.55 4.89 24.38
C GLU A 1042 49.17 5.59 24.31
N ASN A 1043 48.52 5.46 23.14
CA ASN A 1043 47.07 5.22 23.04
C ASN A 1043 46.77 4.42 21.75
N PRO A 1044 46.11 3.24 21.83
CA PRO A 1044 45.88 2.39 20.66
C PRO A 1044 44.63 2.83 19.87
N CYS A 1045 44.80 3.72 18.89
CA CYS A 1045 43.75 4.10 17.95
C CYS A 1045 44.16 3.76 16.51
N ILE A 1046 43.62 2.65 15.99
CA ILE A 1046 43.70 2.27 14.57
C ILE A 1046 42.77 3.20 13.78
N PRO A 1047 43.24 3.97 12.78
CA PRO A 1047 42.36 4.84 12.00
C PRO A 1047 41.53 4.04 10.99
N PHE A 1048 40.22 3.93 11.22
CA PHE A 1048 39.31 3.34 10.25
C PHE A 1048 38.98 4.32 9.12
N PHE A 1049 39.47 4.04 7.91
CA PHE A 1049 39.10 4.79 6.71
C PHE A 1049 37.92 4.12 5.98
N TYR A 1050 36.84 4.87 5.80
CA TYR A 1050 35.68 4.44 5.04
C TYR A 1050 35.74 4.95 3.60
N ARG A 1051 35.61 4.03 2.64
CA ARG A 1051 35.33 4.33 1.23
C ARG A 1051 34.28 3.32 0.75
N ALA A 1052 33.25 3.79 0.05
CA ALA A 1052 32.27 2.91 -0.57
C ALA A 1052 32.88 2.18 -1.78
N ASP A 1053 32.51 0.92 -1.95
CA ASP A 1053 32.64 0.16 -3.20
C ASP A 1053 31.61 0.71 -4.23
N GLU A 1054 31.79 0.43 -5.52
CA GLU A 1054 30.83 0.83 -6.57
C GLU A 1054 29.45 0.13 -6.43
N ASN A 1055 29.35 -0.83 -5.49
CA ASN A 1055 28.14 -1.59 -5.15
C ASN A 1055 27.53 -1.19 -3.78
N ASP A 1056 27.87 -0.01 -3.23
CA ASP A 1056 27.39 0.53 -1.93
C ASP A 1056 27.69 -0.32 -0.67
N GLU A 1057 28.49 -1.39 -0.77
CA GLU A 1057 28.98 -2.14 0.39
C GLU A 1057 30.22 -1.48 1.04
N VAL A 1058 30.17 -1.27 2.36
CA VAL A 1058 31.25 -0.67 3.14
C VAL A 1058 32.21 -1.74 3.65
N LYS A 1059 33.30 -1.99 2.92
CA LYS A 1059 34.41 -2.85 3.39
C LYS A 1059 35.38 -2.06 4.26
N ILE A 1060 35.62 -2.55 5.47
CA ILE A 1060 36.66 -2.03 6.36
C ILE A 1060 37.99 -2.68 5.97
N MET A 1061 38.96 -1.88 5.56
CA MET A 1061 40.37 -2.31 5.50
C MET A 1061 41.10 -1.83 6.75
N VAL A 1062 41.89 -2.73 7.34
CA VAL A 1062 42.84 -2.42 8.43
C VAL A 1062 44.24 -2.50 7.83
N VAL A 1063 45.07 -1.52 8.15
CA VAL A 1063 46.50 -1.42 7.81
C VAL A 1063 47.24 -0.97 9.06
#